data_AF-A0A543ADP6-F1
#
_entry.id   AF-A0A543ADP6-F1
#
_cell.length_a   1.000
_cell.length_b   1.000
_cell.length_c   1.000
_cell.angle_alpha   90.00
_cell.angle_beta   90.00
_cell.angle_gamma   90.00
#
_symmetry.space_group_name_H-M   'P 1'
#
loop_
_entity.id
_entity.type
_entity.pdbx_description
1 polymer ?
#
loop_
_entity_poly.entity_id
_entity_poly.type
_entity_poly.pdbx_seq_one_letter_code
_entity_poly.pdbx_strand_id
1 'polypeptide(L)'
;MWIFKARLIWGLVAAAATIVLVVTGVLVILIGGLASTEQSSQDQAESGCVGGTNAVPAGDLGGADGEEPEGSLAGMTNEQLQNARTIVAVGKQAGVPAYGWVIALATAMQESGLRNLGHGDRDSVGLFQQRPVSGWGTNADIMNPVKSAQAFYGVAAHTGNTGLLDIPGWRKMQVTAAAQAVQRSGFPLAYAQHEEEARALVAAIADGVTAADLKATATDVSCTIGQAGISTSVVRPIQAGLATDNDNYGNSGSNWANMHTGNDYSSPCGTPVQAAHGGTIVLESGGGWGWSGRWLVKVQTAEGNLTTWYGHMQALSVKEGQQVKAGQVIGQVGSEGNSTGCHLHFEVHPHGGGYLQDQVDPVAWLKKNIGKSLEATKQVAGLPGAAGQIGSSPAAVSGPQVRLAQANIKVSLPRAKYRSDLADVMEHGPDFVSLNEAQSRTVSDISVKGYGTYRASAEEYGKRSQALSPVVMWRTDRWVAVDKGTVQLTKPVTGVKNDSRYATWVVLASSDGSGRISVISTHTMTSPAKSPQARKDEAQRGFAKLAGLAQGLQKYGPVLVGGDLNSPYPRSGGNGDAWGPKPLMTKAGMTSSFETLGAPPQGWATHDGGGTIDWLFGSRSTADATSQATFPLESDHRGLIADFKIRGQ
;
A
#
# COMPACT_ATOMS: atom_id res chain seq x y z
N MET A 1 -24.09 63.62 -43.71
CA MET A 1 -23.12 64.11 -42.69
C MET A 1 -22.86 63.12 -41.53
N TRP A 2 -23.76 62.18 -41.24
CA TRP A 2 -23.60 61.20 -40.14
C TRP A 2 -22.62 60.03 -40.43
N ILE A 3 -22.58 59.55 -41.67
CA ILE A 3 -21.73 58.39 -42.06
C ILE A 3 -20.23 58.73 -42.04
N PHE A 4 -19.86 59.99 -42.28
CA PHE A 4 -18.46 60.44 -42.21
C PHE A 4 -17.95 60.56 -40.76
N LYS A 5 -18.81 60.88 -39.79
CA LYS A 5 -18.40 60.96 -38.37
C LYS A 5 -18.15 59.57 -37.76
N ALA A 6 -18.93 58.56 -38.15
CA ALA A 6 -18.75 57.19 -37.67
C ALA A 6 -17.43 56.55 -38.15
N ARG A 7 -17.02 56.80 -39.39
CA ARG A 7 -15.76 56.27 -39.94
C ARG A 7 -14.51 56.88 -39.30
N LEU A 8 -14.58 58.15 -38.90
CA LEU A 8 -13.46 58.83 -38.21
C LEU A 8 -13.26 58.29 -36.78
N ILE A 9 -14.36 58.01 -36.07
CA ILE A 9 -14.32 57.48 -34.70
C ILE A 9 -13.77 56.05 -34.68
N TRP A 10 -14.20 55.19 -35.61
CA TRP A 10 -13.66 53.83 -35.71
C TRP A 10 -12.19 53.79 -36.14
N GLY A 11 -11.74 54.72 -36.98
CA GLY A 11 -10.33 54.86 -37.35
C GLY A 11 -9.43 55.25 -36.16
N LEU A 12 -9.91 56.14 -35.29
CA LEU A 12 -9.18 56.57 -34.09
C LEU A 12 -9.11 55.47 -33.02
N VAL A 13 -10.18 54.68 -32.86
CA VAL A 13 -10.20 53.54 -31.92
C VAL A 13 -9.27 52.41 -32.38
N ALA A 14 -9.22 52.12 -33.68
CA ALA A 14 -8.31 51.12 -34.22
C ALA A 14 -6.83 51.54 -34.10
N ALA A 15 -6.52 52.82 -34.34
CA ALA A 15 -5.17 53.35 -34.18
C ALA A 15 -4.69 53.32 -32.71
N ALA A 16 -5.57 53.64 -31.76
CA ALA A 16 -5.26 53.57 -30.32
C ALA A 16 -4.98 52.13 -29.86
N ALA A 17 -5.72 51.14 -30.35
CA ALA A 17 -5.50 49.72 -30.02
C ALA A 17 -4.16 49.18 -30.56
N THR A 18 -3.68 49.70 -31.69
CA THR A 18 -2.42 49.26 -32.29
C THR A 18 -1.20 49.85 -31.56
N ILE A 19 -1.32 51.08 -31.04
CA ILE A 19 -0.25 51.74 -30.27
C ILE A 19 -0.05 51.06 -28.89
N VAL A 20 -1.13 50.61 -28.24
CA VAL A 20 -1.05 49.91 -26.94
C VAL A 20 -0.34 48.56 -27.05
N LEU A 21 -0.52 47.83 -28.16
CA LEU A 21 0.16 46.55 -28.43
C LEU A 21 1.66 46.71 -28.72
N VAL A 22 2.07 47.79 -29.40
CA VAL A 22 3.49 48.05 -29.69
C VAL A 22 4.23 48.52 -28.43
N VAL A 23 3.60 49.34 -27.59
CA VAL A 23 4.23 49.83 -26.33
C VAL A 23 4.37 48.71 -25.29
N THR A 24 3.43 47.75 -25.22
CA THR A 24 3.55 46.58 -24.33
C THR A 24 4.57 45.57 -24.82
N GLY A 25 4.72 45.38 -26.15
CA GLY A 25 5.74 44.49 -26.72
C GLY A 25 7.18 45.01 -26.53
N VAL A 26 7.39 46.33 -26.61
CA VAL A 26 8.72 46.95 -26.44
C VAL A 26 9.17 46.98 -24.97
N LEU A 27 8.23 47.05 -24.00
CA LEU A 27 8.56 47.01 -22.57
C LEU A 27 9.04 45.64 -22.09
N VAL A 28 8.56 44.55 -22.70
CA VAL A 28 8.98 43.17 -22.38
C VAL A 28 10.39 42.87 -22.89
N ILE A 29 10.80 43.49 -24.00
CA ILE A 29 12.13 43.33 -24.59
C ILE A 29 13.20 44.16 -23.85
N LEU A 30 12.82 45.28 -23.22
CA LEU A 30 13.74 46.15 -22.48
C LEU A 30 14.01 45.73 -21.03
N ILE A 31 13.21 44.82 -20.45
CA ILE A 31 13.45 44.28 -19.09
C ILE A 31 14.22 42.94 -19.15
N GLY A 32 14.22 42.24 -20.29
CA GLY A 32 14.91 40.96 -20.47
C GLY A 32 16.39 41.04 -20.86
N GLY A 33 16.93 42.24 -21.11
CA GLY A 33 18.26 42.43 -21.67
C GLY A 33 19.12 43.40 -20.86
N LEU A 34 19.49 43.03 -19.63
CA LEU A 34 20.58 43.65 -18.85
C LEU A 34 20.81 42.82 -17.57
N ALA A 35 21.52 41.70 -17.69
CA ALA A 35 22.41 41.13 -16.66
C ALA A 35 22.95 39.77 -17.15
N SER A 36 24.00 39.81 -17.95
CA SER A 36 24.91 38.69 -18.14
C SER A 36 26.29 39.28 -18.33
N THR A 37 27.11 39.19 -17.28
CA THR A 37 28.56 38.86 -17.30
C THR A 37 29.15 39.26 -15.96
N GLU A 38 29.41 38.28 -15.09
CA GLU A 38 30.66 38.21 -14.34
C GLU A 38 30.87 36.76 -13.86
N GLN A 39 32.13 36.35 -13.89
CA GLN A 39 32.60 34.98 -14.05
C GLN A 39 33.33 34.52 -12.77
N SER A 40 33.20 33.22 -12.48
CA SER A 40 34.03 32.35 -11.64
C SER A 40 34.08 32.57 -10.11
N SER A 41 33.49 31.63 -9.37
CA SER A 41 34.25 30.62 -8.58
C SER A 41 33.30 29.69 -7.77
N GLN A 42 33.44 28.38 -7.96
CA GLN A 42 33.11 27.26 -7.04
C GLN A 42 31.68 27.16 -6.45
N ASP A 43 30.79 26.37 -7.06
CA ASP A 43 30.53 24.98 -6.66
C ASP A 43 29.43 24.36 -7.54
N GLN A 44 29.74 23.21 -8.13
CA GLN A 44 28.84 22.39 -8.92
C GLN A 44 27.98 21.55 -7.97
N ALA A 45 26.66 21.73 -7.99
CA ALA A 45 25.69 20.78 -7.45
C ALA A 45 24.81 20.29 -8.60
N GLU A 46 25.27 19.21 -9.23
CA GLU A 46 24.55 18.48 -10.26
C GLU A 46 23.28 17.82 -9.68
N SER A 47 22.18 18.04 -10.38
CA SER A 47 20.93 17.31 -10.27
C SER A 47 21.14 15.87 -10.77
N GLY A 48 21.31 14.93 -9.83
CA GLY A 48 21.43 13.50 -10.12
C GLY A 48 20.11 12.74 -9.93
N CYS A 49 19.35 12.55 -11.01
CA CYS A 49 18.65 11.28 -11.24
C CYS A 49 19.43 10.54 -12.32
N VAL A 50 20.56 9.95 -11.93
CA VAL A 50 21.28 8.98 -12.76
C VAL A 50 20.70 7.61 -12.44
N GLY A 51 19.99 7.05 -13.41
CA GLY A 51 19.82 5.61 -13.50
C GLY A 51 21.19 4.98 -13.73
N GLY A 52 21.53 3.95 -12.96
CA GLY A 52 22.74 3.17 -13.21
C GLY A 52 22.62 2.46 -14.55
N THR A 53 23.24 3.01 -15.59
CA THR A 53 23.60 2.30 -16.80
C THR A 53 25.03 1.80 -16.64
N ASN A 54 25.26 0.50 -16.75
CA ASN A 54 26.53 0.04 -17.33
C ASN A 54 26.44 0.31 -18.83
N ALA A 55 26.79 1.52 -19.25
CA ALA A 55 27.06 1.85 -20.64
C ALA A 55 28.57 2.07 -20.77
N VAL A 56 29.21 1.23 -21.58
CA VAL A 56 30.61 1.36 -21.97
C VAL A 56 30.75 2.58 -22.89
N PRO A 57 31.82 3.39 -22.81
CA PRO A 57 31.97 4.58 -23.64
C PRO A 57 32.26 4.23 -25.10
N ALA A 58 31.66 4.97 -26.04
CA ALA A 58 32.00 4.90 -27.46
C ALA A 58 33.36 5.56 -27.72
N GLY A 59 34.31 4.75 -28.19
CA GLY A 59 35.64 5.17 -28.65
C GLY A 59 36.11 4.29 -29.80
N ASP A 60 36.07 4.90 -30.98
CA ASP A 60 36.67 4.64 -32.31
C ASP A 60 37.61 3.44 -32.60
N LEU A 61 37.53 3.02 -33.88
CA LEU A 61 38.43 2.21 -34.73
C LEU A 61 38.43 0.66 -34.62
N GLY A 62 37.74 0.04 -35.60
CA GLY A 62 38.40 -0.77 -36.63
C GLY A 62 38.86 -2.21 -36.29
N GLY A 63 38.34 -3.17 -37.06
CA GLY A 63 39.04 -4.40 -37.41
C GLY A 63 38.61 -5.67 -36.66
N ALA A 64 37.95 -6.56 -37.41
CA ALA A 64 37.96 -8.02 -37.33
C ALA A 64 37.82 -8.73 -35.96
N ASP A 65 36.75 -9.53 -35.90
CA ASP A 65 36.59 -10.77 -35.12
C ASP A 65 36.03 -10.64 -33.68
N GLY A 66 34.77 -11.07 -33.50
CA GLY A 66 34.28 -11.67 -32.25
C GLY A 66 33.23 -10.89 -31.44
N GLU A 67 32.02 -11.47 -31.38
CA GLU A 67 30.88 -11.25 -30.44
C GLU A 67 30.05 -9.95 -30.50
N GLU A 68 28.75 -10.09 -30.83
CA GLU A 68 27.73 -9.03 -30.79
C GLU A 68 27.12 -8.86 -29.39
N PRO A 69 26.90 -7.62 -28.90
CA PRO A 69 26.20 -7.36 -27.64
C PRO A 69 24.68 -7.21 -27.83
N GLU A 70 23.88 -7.87 -26.99
CA GLU A 70 22.41 -7.81 -27.02
C GLU A 70 21.84 -6.50 -26.43
N GLY A 71 20.99 -5.81 -27.22
CA GLY A 71 20.15 -4.69 -26.75
C GLY A 71 19.49 -3.83 -27.84
N SER A 72 18.27 -4.22 -28.25
CA SER A 72 17.24 -3.46 -29.02
C SER A 72 17.48 -3.18 -30.51
N LEU A 73 16.44 -3.43 -31.33
CA LEU A 73 16.35 -3.42 -32.81
C LEU A 73 16.92 -4.63 -33.58
N ALA A 74 17.93 -5.34 -33.07
CA ALA A 74 18.62 -6.42 -33.81
C ALA A 74 17.83 -7.75 -33.97
N GLY A 75 16.56 -7.84 -33.55
CA GLY A 75 15.80 -9.10 -33.50
C GLY A 75 14.44 -9.13 -34.22
N MET A 76 14.00 -8.04 -34.85
CA MET A 76 12.69 -7.99 -35.52
C MET A 76 12.76 -8.49 -36.97
N THR A 77 11.75 -9.27 -37.38
CA THR A 77 11.61 -9.69 -38.78
C THR A 77 11.14 -8.53 -39.67
N ASN A 78 11.36 -8.65 -40.98
CA ASN A 78 10.85 -7.68 -41.97
C ASN A 78 9.33 -7.51 -41.88
N GLU A 79 8.59 -8.58 -41.58
CA GLU A 79 7.13 -8.54 -41.39
C GLU A 79 6.75 -7.67 -40.19
N GLN A 80 7.38 -7.89 -39.04
CA GLN A 80 7.10 -7.13 -37.81
C GLN A 80 7.38 -5.64 -38.00
N LEU A 81 8.51 -5.31 -38.64
CA LEU A 81 8.89 -3.92 -38.91
C LEU A 81 7.92 -3.26 -39.91
N GLN A 82 7.47 -3.98 -40.94
CA GLN A 82 6.48 -3.47 -41.90
C GLN A 82 5.12 -3.24 -41.26
N ASN A 83 4.67 -4.14 -40.38
CA ASN A 83 3.43 -3.97 -39.63
C ASN A 83 3.51 -2.79 -38.65
N ALA A 84 4.63 -2.62 -37.95
CA ALA A 84 4.84 -1.47 -37.07
C ALA A 84 4.79 -0.14 -37.84
N ARG A 85 5.47 -0.06 -38.99
CA ARG A 85 5.40 1.11 -39.88
C ARG A 85 3.98 1.38 -40.36
N THR A 86 3.21 0.33 -40.65
CA THR A 86 1.80 0.47 -41.07
C THR A 86 0.96 1.07 -39.96
N ILE A 87 1.07 0.57 -38.71
CA ILE A 87 0.34 1.11 -37.55
C ILE A 87 0.66 2.58 -37.31
N VAL A 88 1.93 2.98 -37.41
CA VAL A 88 2.37 4.38 -37.27
C VAL A 88 1.83 5.24 -38.41
N ALA A 89 1.93 4.77 -39.66
CA ALA A 89 1.47 5.51 -40.83
C ALA A 89 -0.04 5.78 -40.79
N VAL A 90 -0.85 4.77 -40.41
CA VAL A 90 -2.30 4.94 -40.23
C VAL A 90 -2.60 5.96 -39.13
N GLY A 91 -1.93 5.87 -37.99
CA GLY A 91 -2.11 6.82 -36.89
C GLY A 91 -1.74 8.25 -37.31
N LYS A 92 -0.64 8.42 -38.05
CA LYS A 92 -0.22 9.71 -38.59
C LYS A 92 -1.25 10.28 -39.57
N GLN A 93 -1.77 9.46 -40.47
CA GLN A 93 -2.81 9.87 -41.41
C GLN A 93 -4.12 10.26 -40.70
N ALA A 94 -4.45 9.60 -39.60
CA ALA A 94 -5.62 9.87 -38.78
C ALA A 94 -5.45 11.07 -37.81
N GLY A 95 -4.31 11.77 -37.85
CA GLY A 95 -4.03 12.90 -36.94
C GLY A 95 -3.86 12.48 -35.48
N VAL A 96 -3.56 11.20 -35.23
CA VAL A 96 -3.29 10.68 -33.88
C VAL A 96 -1.89 11.16 -33.47
N PRO A 97 -1.72 11.79 -32.28
CA PRO A 97 -0.40 12.16 -31.76
C PRO A 97 0.52 10.95 -31.57
N ALA A 98 1.84 11.16 -31.54
CA ALA A 98 2.83 10.09 -31.47
C ALA A 98 2.64 9.14 -30.27
N TYR A 99 2.14 9.65 -29.13
CA TYR A 99 1.77 8.80 -28.01
C TYR A 99 0.70 7.75 -28.33
N GLY A 100 -0.26 8.05 -29.21
CA GLY A 100 -1.24 7.06 -29.68
C GLY A 100 -0.62 5.95 -30.51
N TRP A 101 0.47 6.23 -31.23
CA TRP A 101 1.21 5.21 -31.98
C TRP A 101 1.94 4.26 -31.04
N VAL A 102 2.51 4.78 -29.95
CA VAL A 102 3.10 3.96 -28.88
C VAL A 102 2.06 3.00 -28.31
N ILE A 103 0.84 3.48 -28.04
CA ILE A 103 -0.26 2.64 -27.52
C ILE A 103 -0.62 1.52 -28.50
N ALA A 104 -0.75 1.85 -29.78
CA ALA A 104 -1.09 0.87 -30.81
C ALA A 104 0.02 -0.17 -31.03
N LEU A 105 1.30 0.24 -31.04
CA LEU A 105 2.42 -0.69 -31.17
C LEU A 105 2.54 -1.62 -29.97
N ALA A 106 2.45 -1.11 -28.74
CA ALA A 106 2.47 -1.93 -27.54
C ALA A 106 1.31 -2.94 -27.52
N THR A 107 0.14 -2.54 -28.03
CA THR A 107 -1.01 -3.43 -28.20
C THR A 107 -0.71 -4.55 -29.19
N ALA A 108 -0.24 -4.23 -30.40
CA ALA A 108 0.04 -5.24 -31.42
C ALA A 108 1.25 -6.15 -31.06
N MET A 109 2.23 -5.63 -30.32
CA MET A 109 3.31 -6.42 -29.73
C MET A 109 2.75 -7.48 -28.76
N GLN A 110 1.82 -7.08 -27.91
CA GLN A 110 1.20 -8.00 -26.96
C GLN A 110 0.29 -9.02 -27.64
N GLU A 111 -0.54 -8.59 -28.58
CA GLU A 111 -1.56 -9.43 -29.18
C GLU A 111 -0.98 -10.43 -30.17
N SER A 112 0.05 -10.06 -30.93
CA SER A 112 0.59 -10.94 -31.98
C SER A 112 2.11 -10.93 -32.13
N GLY A 113 2.81 -10.20 -31.26
CA GLY A 113 4.23 -9.90 -31.47
C GLY A 113 4.46 -9.13 -32.78
N LEU A 114 3.56 -8.23 -33.16
CA LEU A 114 3.57 -7.49 -34.43
C LEU A 114 3.44 -8.35 -35.71
N ARG A 115 2.90 -9.57 -35.61
CA ARG A 115 2.66 -10.45 -36.78
C ARG A 115 1.19 -10.45 -37.18
N ASN A 116 0.90 -10.58 -38.47
CA ASN A 116 -0.49 -10.55 -38.93
C ASN A 116 -1.06 -11.98 -38.97
N LEU A 117 -1.50 -12.47 -37.81
CA LEU A 117 -1.82 -13.88 -37.61
C LEU A 117 -3.23 -14.22 -38.14
N GLY A 118 -3.33 -15.25 -38.99
CA GLY A 118 -4.62 -15.79 -39.45
C GLY A 118 -5.36 -16.66 -38.43
N HIS A 119 -4.88 -16.72 -37.19
CA HIS A 119 -5.40 -17.54 -36.10
C HIS A 119 -5.10 -16.88 -34.75
N GLY A 120 -5.76 -17.38 -33.70
CA GLY A 120 -5.72 -16.81 -32.36
C GLY A 120 -6.63 -17.54 -31.38
N ASP A 121 -6.95 -16.91 -30.24
CA ASP A 121 -7.96 -17.42 -29.32
C ASP A 121 -9.37 -17.29 -29.93
N ARG A 122 -10.11 -18.41 -29.97
CA ARG A 122 -11.42 -18.52 -30.61
C ARG A 122 -11.37 -18.14 -32.10
N ASP A 123 -11.95 -16.99 -32.47
CA ASP A 123 -11.99 -16.44 -33.83
C ASP A 123 -11.16 -15.15 -33.95
N SER A 124 -10.26 -14.86 -32.99
CA SER A 124 -9.39 -13.70 -33.10
C SER A 124 -8.36 -13.88 -34.22
N VAL A 125 -8.18 -12.82 -35.01
CA VAL A 125 -7.20 -12.79 -36.10
C VAL A 125 -6.57 -11.40 -36.21
N GLY A 126 -5.52 -11.26 -37.01
CA GLY A 126 -4.87 -10.00 -37.34
C GLY A 126 -3.91 -9.47 -36.28
N LEU A 127 -3.39 -8.26 -36.53
CA LEU A 127 -2.36 -7.60 -35.70
C LEU A 127 -2.78 -7.35 -34.25
N PHE A 128 -4.07 -7.12 -34.04
CA PHE A 128 -4.64 -6.76 -32.76
C PHE A 128 -5.47 -7.90 -32.14
N GLN A 129 -5.45 -9.09 -32.75
CA GLN A 129 -6.26 -10.24 -32.33
C GLN A 129 -7.73 -9.86 -32.08
N GLN A 130 -8.30 -9.11 -33.02
CA GLN A 130 -9.69 -8.69 -32.97
C GLN A 130 -10.61 -9.80 -33.50
N ARG A 131 -11.87 -9.80 -33.03
CA ARG A 131 -12.82 -10.89 -33.31
C ARG A 131 -13.98 -10.41 -34.18
N PRO A 132 -14.25 -11.06 -35.34
CA PRO A 132 -15.43 -10.76 -36.14
C PRO A 132 -16.73 -10.85 -35.35
N VAL A 133 -16.89 -11.90 -34.54
CA VAL A 133 -18.13 -12.09 -33.76
C VAL A 133 -18.33 -11.01 -32.69
N SER A 134 -17.27 -10.26 -32.34
CA SER A 134 -17.34 -9.13 -31.41
C SER A 134 -17.51 -7.78 -32.13
N GLY A 135 -17.86 -7.81 -33.42
CA GLY A 135 -18.22 -6.62 -34.19
C GLY A 135 -17.05 -5.81 -34.74
N TRP A 136 -15.81 -6.32 -34.68
CA TRP A 136 -14.62 -5.60 -35.17
C TRP A 136 -14.48 -5.56 -36.71
N GLY A 137 -15.34 -6.27 -37.45
CA GLY A 137 -15.32 -6.32 -38.91
C GLY A 137 -15.39 -7.76 -39.43
N THR A 138 -15.32 -7.95 -40.75
CA THR A 138 -15.18 -9.30 -41.32
C THR A 138 -13.76 -9.83 -41.10
N ASN A 139 -13.53 -11.14 -41.24
CA ASN A 139 -12.18 -11.72 -41.22
C ASN A 139 -11.24 -11.01 -42.21
N ALA A 140 -11.73 -10.65 -43.40
CA ALA A 140 -10.94 -9.93 -44.39
C ALA A 140 -10.59 -8.50 -43.97
N ASP A 141 -11.47 -7.85 -43.21
CA ASP A 141 -11.21 -6.50 -42.68
C ASP A 141 -10.17 -6.56 -41.55
N ILE A 142 -10.30 -7.51 -40.62
CA ILE A 142 -9.40 -7.65 -39.48
C ILE A 142 -8.00 -8.12 -39.91
N MET A 143 -7.93 -9.02 -40.91
CA MET A 143 -6.66 -9.48 -41.48
C MET A 143 -5.96 -8.43 -42.35
N ASN A 144 -6.58 -7.29 -42.63
CA ASN A 144 -5.92 -6.19 -43.32
C ASN A 144 -5.27 -5.24 -42.28
N PRO A 145 -3.93 -5.14 -42.23
CA PRO A 145 -3.22 -4.30 -41.25
C PRO A 145 -3.66 -2.83 -41.20
N VAL A 146 -4.01 -2.25 -42.35
CA VAL A 146 -4.47 -0.86 -42.43
C VAL A 146 -5.85 -0.72 -41.81
N LYS A 147 -6.78 -1.62 -42.15
CA LYS A 147 -8.15 -1.58 -41.64
C LYS A 147 -8.21 -1.89 -40.14
N SER A 148 -7.48 -2.90 -39.67
CA SER A 148 -7.43 -3.22 -38.24
C SER A 148 -6.78 -2.10 -37.41
N ALA A 149 -5.75 -1.43 -37.93
CA ALA A 149 -5.21 -0.22 -37.30
C ALA A 149 -6.20 0.95 -37.29
N GLN A 150 -6.94 1.17 -38.38
CA GLN A 150 -8.01 2.18 -38.41
C GLN A 150 -9.10 1.87 -37.36
N ALA A 151 -9.46 0.60 -37.21
CA ALA A 151 -10.43 0.15 -36.21
C ALA A 151 -9.91 0.38 -34.80
N PHE A 152 -8.65 0.03 -34.52
CA PHE A 152 -8.00 0.30 -33.24
C PHE A 152 -8.03 1.79 -32.87
N TYR A 153 -7.75 2.68 -33.83
CA TYR A 153 -7.79 4.13 -33.56
C TYR A 153 -9.20 4.72 -33.48
N GLY A 154 -10.24 4.02 -33.92
CA GLY A 154 -11.62 4.53 -33.93
C GLY A 154 -11.97 5.36 -35.18
N VAL A 155 -11.26 5.13 -36.29
CA VAL A 155 -11.47 5.85 -37.57
C VAL A 155 -11.90 4.91 -38.70
N ALA A 156 -12.16 3.64 -38.40
CA ALA A 156 -12.64 2.68 -39.38
C ALA A 156 -14.13 2.87 -39.66
N ALA A 157 -14.51 2.85 -40.94
CA ALA A 157 -15.92 2.86 -41.34
C ALA A 157 -16.60 1.47 -41.26
N HIS A 158 -15.82 0.38 -41.16
CA HIS A 158 -16.34 -0.99 -41.24
C HIS A 158 -16.74 -1.59 -39.88
N THR A 159 -16.53 -0.88 -38.78
CA THR A 159 -16.91 -1.30 -37.42
C THR A 159 -17.49 -0.13 -36.64
N GLY A 160 -18.46 -0.42 -35.76
CA GLY A 160 -18.99 0.52 -34.78
C GLY A 160 -18.36 0.40 -33.39
N ASN A 161 -17.31 -0.43 -33.25
CA ASN A 161 -16.61 -0.57 -31.99
C ASN A 161 -15.80 0.69 -31.67
N THR A 162 -15.83 1.07 -30.38
CA THR A 162 -15.07 2.19 -29.83
C THR A 162 -13.58 1.97 -30.01
N GLY A 163 -12.90 2.88 -30.70
CA GLY A 163 -11.45 2.88 -30.82
C GLY A 163 -10.77 3.91 -29.92
N LEU A 164 -9.45 4.04 -30.04
CA LEU A 164 -8.62 4.85 -29.15
C LEU A 164 -9.08 6.31 -29.08
N LEU A 165 -9.42 6.92 -30.22
CA LEU A 165 -9.84 8.31 -30.28
C LEU A 165 -11.19 8.57 -29.63
N ASP A 166 -12.03 7.55 -29.53
CA ASP A 166 -13.36 7.64 -28.91
C ASP A 166 -13.29 7.57 -27.37
N ILE A 167 -12.14 7.17 -26.81
CA ILE A 167 -11.95 7.01 -25.37
C ILE A 167 -11.62 8.36 -24.72
N PRO A 168 -12.50 8.91 -23.85
CA PRO A 168 -12.27 10.22 -23.24
C PRO A 168 -10.98 10.23 -22.41
N GLY A 169 -10.10 11.18 -22.71
CA GLY A 169 -8.86 11.36 -21.95
C GLY A 169 -7.76 10.33 -22.22
N TRP A 170 -7.86 9.51 -23.27
CA TRP A 170 -6.85 8.50 -23.62
C TRP A 170 -5.43 9.06 -23.72
N ARG A 171 -5.28 10.32 -24.17
CA ARG A 171 -3.99 11.04 -24.25
C ARG A 171 -3.29 11.23 -22.91
N LYS A 172 -4.01 11.02 -21.79
CA LYS A 172 -3.55 11.13 -20.41
C LYS A 172 -3.49 9.77 -19.70
N MET A 173 -3.94 8.69 -20.34
CA MET A 173 -3.93 7.34 -19.79
C MET A 173 -2.56 6.69 -19.96
N GLN A 174 -2.19 5.77 -19.07
CA GLN A 174 -1.05 4.88 -19.30
C GLN A 174 -1.27 4.00 -20.53
N VAL A 175 -0.19 3.54 -21.18
CA VAL A 175 -0.26 2.76 -22.42
C VAL A 175 -1.18 1.55 -22.27
N THR A 176 -1.01 0.82 -21.18
CA THR A 176 -1.80 -0.38 -20.88
C THR A 176 -3.29 -0.09 -20.65
N ALA A 177 -3.61 1.03 -19.99
CA ALA A 177 -4.99 1.41 -19.71
C ALA A 177 -5.72 1.86 -20.98
N ALA A 178 -5.04 2.60 -21.85
CA ALA A 178 -5.58 3.02 -23.14
C ALA A 178 -5.74 1.82 -24.09
N ALA A 179 -4.73 0.96 -24.19
CA ALA A 179 -4.76 -0.28 -24.98
C ALA A 179 -5.93 -1.19 -24.55
N GLN A 180 -6.08 -1.41 -23.24
CA GLN A 180 -7.15 -2.22 -22.71
C GLN A 180 -8.54 -1.60 -22.90
N ALA A 181 -8.67 -0.29 -22.78
CA ALA A 181 -9.95 0.38 -23.00
C ALA A 181 -10.44 0.22 -24.45
N VAL A 182 -9.52 0.05 -25.41
CA VAL A 182 -9.82 -0.33 -26.80
C VAL A 182 -10.08 -1.84 -26.92
N GLN A 183 -9.12 -2.68 -26.53
CA GLN A 183 -9.15 -4.12 -26.83
C GLN A 183 -10.11 -4.94 -25.98
N ARG A 184 -10.34 -4.52 -24.73
CA ARG A 184 -11.12 -5.26 -23.74
C ARG A 184 -10.65 -6.72 -23.60
N SER A 185 -9.32 -6.93 -23.66
CA SER A 185 -8.69 -8.25 -23.58
C SER A 185 -8.83 -8.87 -22.18
N GLY A 186 -8.72 -10.19 -22.09
CA GLY A 186 -8.70 -10.94 -20.83
C GLY A 186 -7.40 -10.78 -20.03
N PHE A 187 -6.36 -10.17 -20.61
CA PHE A 187 -5.05 -9.96 -19.99
C PHE A 187 -4.63 -8.48 -20.02
N PRO A 188 -5.34 -7.61 -19.28
CA PRO A 188 -5.26 -6.15 -19.41
C PRO A 188 -3.91 -5.51 -19.12
N LEU A 189 -3.03 -6.20 -18.41
CA LEU A 189 -1.72 -5.68 -18.06
C LEU A 189 -0.61 -6.04 -19.03
N ALA A 190 -0.87 -7.00 -19.92
CA ALA A 190 0.19 -7.60 -20.71
C ALA A 190 0.82 -6.55 -21.66
N TYR A 191 0.08 -5.50 -22.04
CA TYR A 191 0.59 -4.37 -22.82
C TYR A 191 1.71 -3.56 -22.14
N ALA A 192 1.75 -3.52 -20.80
CA ALA A 192 2.66 -2.67 -20.05
C ALA A 192 4.14 -3.07 -20.26
N GLN A 193 4.41 -4.36 -20.47
CA GLN A 193 5.78 -4.85 -20.70
C GLN A 193 6.35 -4.38 -22.04
N HIS A 194 5.49 -4.01 -22.99
CA HIS A 194 5.89 -3.57 -24.34
C HIS A 194 5.99 -2.06 -24.46
N GLU A 195 5.76 -1.30 -23.39
CA GLU A 195 5.73 0.16 -23.44
C GLU A 195 7.09 0.76 -23.83
N GLU A 196 8.18 0.29 -23.22
CA GLU A 196 9.53 0.79 -23.50
C GLU A 196 9.97 0.43 -24.93
N GLU A 197 9.73 -0.82 -25.34
CA GLU A 197 10.03 -1.30 -26.69
C GLU A 197 9.21 -0.56 -27.75
N ALA A 198 7.92 -0.31 -27.51
CA ALA A 198 7.07 0.47 -28.42
C ALA A 198 7.55 1.92 -28.55
N ARG A 199 8.01 2.55 -27.45
CA ARG A 199 8.58 3.91 -27.48
C ARG A 199 9.86 3.94 -28.30
N ALA A 200 10.77 3.01 -28.06
CA ALA A 200 12.01 2.87 -28.82
C ALA A 200 11.72 2.63 -30.31
N LEU A 201 10.71 1.80 -30.62
CA LEU A 201 10.34 1.50 -31.99
C LEU A 201 9.73 2.73 -32.70
N VAL A 202 8.82 3.48 -32.07
CA VAL A 202 8.30 4.74 -32.66
C VAL A 202 9.45 5.72 -32.88
N ALA A 203 10.35 5.89 -31.91
CA ALA A 203 11.50 6.77 -32.05
C ALA A 203 12.41 6.36 -33.22
N ALA A 204 12.54 5.06 -33.49
CA ALA A 204 13.37 4.53 -34.57
C ALA A 204 12.72 4.62 -35.96
N ILE A 205 11.38 4.57 -36.07
CA ILE A 205 10.68 4.49 -37.38
C ILE A 205 9.88 5.74 -37.75
N ALA A 206 9.70 6.70 -36.84
CA ALA A 206 8.95 7.92 -37.08
C ALA A 206 9.84 9.16 -37.05
N ASP A 207 10.00 9.81 -38.20
CA ASP A 207 10.79 11.05 -38.31
C ASP A 207 10.13 12.22 -37.55
N GLY A 208 10.97 13.04 -36.91
CA GLY A 208 10.56 14.31 -36.30
C GLY A 208 9.79 14.19 -34.99
N VAL A 209 9.85 13.02 -34.33
CA VAL A 209 9.21 12.78 -33.04
C VAL A 209 10.23 12.97 -31.91
N THR A 210 9.93 13.84 -30.94
CA THR A 210 10.77 14.00 -29.75
C THR A 210 10.38 13.03 -28.64
N ALA A 211 11.26 12.82 -27.66
CA ALA A 211 10.93 12.05 -26.47
C ALA A 211 9.74 12.62 -25.67
N ALA A 212 9.40 13.90 -25.85
CA ALA A 212 8.23 14.51 -25.25
C ALA A 212 6.93 14.13 -25.99
N ASP A 213 6.96 14.05 -27.32
CA ASP A 213 5.80 13.69 -28.15
C ASP A 213 5.35 12.24 -27.96
N LEU A 214 6.30 11.38 -27.58
CA LEU A 214 6.04 9.98 -27.23
C LEU A 214 5.32 9.86 -25.89
N LYS A 215 5.21 10.91 -25.09
CA LYS A 215 4.60 10.89 -23.75
C LYS A 215 3.19 11.49 -23.80
N ALA A 216 2.40 11.21 -22.77
CA ALA A 216 1.09 11.82 -22.58
C ALA A 216 1.19 13.37 -22.61
N THR A 217 0.24 14.05 -23.27
CA THR A 217 0.25 15.53 -23.39
C THR A 217 -0.26 16.17 -22.10
N ALA A 218 0.61 16.93 -21.43
CA ALA A 218 0.31 17.61 -20.16
C ALA A 218 0.38 19.13 -20.33
N THR A 219 -0.78 19.81 -20.30
CA THR A 219 -0.90 21.21 -19.89
C THR A 219 -2.02 21.28 -18.85
N ASP A 220 -1.68 21.75 -17.65
CA ASP A 220 -2.46 21.81 -16.40
C ASP A 220 -3.08 20.51 -15.84
N VAL A 221 -2.42 19.39 -16.08
CA VAL A 221 -2.28 18.34 -15.05
C VAL A 221 -0.81 17.97 -15.01
N SER A 222 -0.01 18.84 -14.38
CA SER A 222 1.36 18.48 -14.03
C SER A 222 1.27 17.31 -13.07
N CYS A 223 1.59 16.13 -13.59
CA CYS A 223 1.90 14.90 -12.87
C CYS A 223 0.96 14.52 -11.69
N THR A 224 0.01 13.60 -11.90
CA THR A 224 -0.62 12.90 -10.77
C THR A 224 -0.70 11.39 -10.95
N ILE A 225 0.25 10.78 -11.66
CA ILE A 225 0.77 9.45 -11.29
C ILE A 225 2.29 9.46 -11.57
N GLY A 226 3.07 10.03 -10.63
CA GLY A 226 4.53 9.95 -10.65
C GLY A 226 5.28 11.27 -10.38
N GLN A 227 4.98 11.95 -9.27
CA GLN A 227 5.57 13.22 -8.79
C GLN A 227 5.04 14.54 -9.42
N ALA A 228 3.81 14.92 -9.09
CA ALA A 228 3.53 16.21 -8.45
C ALA A 228 2.68 15.91 -7.20
N GLY A 229 2.73 16.79 -6.22
CA GLY A 229 2.46 16.52 -4.80
C GLY A 229 1.30 15.58 -4.47
N ILE A 230 1.54 14.71 -3.50
CA ILE A 230 0.55 14.12 -2.58
C ILE A 230 -0.90 14.32 -3.04
N SER A 231 -1.45 13.39 -3.83
CA SER A 231 -2.88 13.13 -3.75
C SER A 231 -3.08 11.96 -2.78
N THR A 232 -3.26 12.32 -1.51
CA THR A 232 -3.63 11.42 -0.41
C THR A 232 -5.13 11.06 -0.44
N SER A 233 -5.86 11.44 -1.51
CA SER A 233 -7.32 11.46 -1.48
C SER A 233 -8.01 10.19 -1.96
N VAL A 234 -9.05 9.80 -1.24
CA VAL A 234 -9.88 8.63 -1.57
C VAL A 234 -10.60 8.84 -2.91
N VAL A 235 -10.70 7.78 -3.70
CA VAL A 235 -11.42 7.75 -4.98
C VAL A 235 -12.44 6.61 -5.01
N ARG A 236 -13.31 6.61 -6.03
CA ARG A 236 -14.23 5.50 -6.25
C ARG A 236 -13.48 4.26 -6.76
N PRO A 237 -13.88 3.04 -6.35
CA PRO A 237 -13.26 1.80 -6.83
C PRO A 237 -13.61 1.49 -8.29
N ILE A 238 -14.66 2.12 -8.83
CA ILE A 238 -14.96 2.18 -10.27
C ILE A 238 -15.24 3.64 -10.63
N GLN A 239 -14.71 4.10 -11.77
CA GLN A 239 -14.89 5.48 -12.21
C GLN A 239 -16.38 5.83 -12.34
N ALA A 240 -16.73 7.07 -11.98
CA ALA A 240 -18.11 7.55 -12.05
C ALA A 240 -18.68 7.39 -13.48
N GLY A 241 -19.90 6.85 -13.57
CA GLY A 241 -20.58 6.59 -14.85
C GLY A 241 -20.26 5.23 -15.48
N LEU A 242 -19.35 4.44 -14.90
CA LEU A 242 -19.02 3.08 -15.38
C LEU A 242 -19.67 1.95 -14.56
N ALA A 243 -20.36 2.27 -13.46
CA ALA A 243 -21.06 1.30 -12.64
C ALA A 243 -22.36 1.87 -12.09
N THR A 244 -23.33 0.98 -11.88
CA THR A 244 -24.54 1.23 -11.09
C THR A 244 -24.25 0.81 -9.65
N ASP A 245 -24.50 1.70 -8.71
CA ASP A 245 -24.42 1.43 -7.27
C ASP A 245 -25.72 0.72 -6.85
N ASN A 246 -25.60 -0.49 -6.29
CA ASN A 246 -26.75 -1.29 -5.91
C ASN A 246 -27.25 -0.99 -4.48
N ASP A 247 -26.53 -0.18 -3.70
CA ASP A 247 -26.86 0.25 -2.33
C ASP A 247 -27.38 -0.91 -1.46
N ASN A 248 -26.63 -2.01 -1.44
CA ASN A 248 -27.09 -3.29 -0.91
C ASN A 248 -26.30 -3.80 0.31
N TYR A 249 -25.41 -2.96 0.86
CA TYR A 249 -24.74 -3.25 2.13
C TYR A 249 -25.74 -3.51 3.26
N GLY A 250 -25.50 -4.58 4.04
CA GLY A 250 -26.35 -4.96 5.17
C GLY A 250 -27.65 -5.68 4.79
N ASN A 251 -27.95 -5.90 3.50
CA ASN A 251 -29.13 -6.66 3.09
C ASN A 251 -29.09 -8.11 3.60
N SER A 252 -30.27 -8.63 3.95
CA SER A 252 -30.49 -9.96 4.54
C SER A 252 -31.53 -10.77 3.75
N GLY A 253 -31.37 -12.09 3.62
CA GLY A 253 -32.17 -12.92 2.71
C GLY A 253 -31.43 -14.18 2.23
N SER A 254 -32.08 -14.99 1.39
CA SER A 254 -31.61 -16.34 0.99
C SER A 254 -30.29 -16.37 0.19
N ASN A 255 -29.86 -15.24 -0.34
CA ASN A 255 -28.64 -15.13 -1.13
C ASN A 255 -27.38 -14.92 -0.26
N TRP A 256 -27.54 -14.72 1.06
CA TRP A 256 -26.45 -14.40 1.98
C TRP A 256 -26.56 -15.24 3.26
N ALA A 257 -25.43 -15.76 3.76
CA ALA A 257 -25.42 -16.60 4.96
C ALA A 257 -25.77 -15.83 6.25
N ASN A 258 -25.53 -14.51 6.29
CA ASN A 258 -25.85 -13.64 7.42
C ASN A 258 -26.35 -12.26 6.93
N MET A 259 -25.45 -11.48 6.33
CA MET A 259 -25.74 -10.19 5.70
C MET A 259 -24.80 -9.96 4.53
N HIS A 260 -25.14 -9.03 3.65
CA HIS A 260 -24.24 -8.53 2.61
C HIS A 260 -23.15 -7.65 3.24
N THR A 261 -21.88 -8.07 3.15
CA THR A 261 -20.75 -7.46 3.89
C THR A 261 -20.11 -6.27 3.19
N GLY A 262 -20.27 -6.17 1.88
CA GLY A 262 -19.85 -5.05 1.05
C GLY A 262 -21.01 -4.33 0.40
N ASN A 263 -20.68 -3.51 -0.60
CA ASN A 263 -21.63 -2.97 -1.55
C ASN A 263 -21.26 -3.45 -2.95
N ASP A 264 -22.27 -3.82 -3.73
CA ASP A 264 -22.07 -4.27 -5.10
C ASP A 264 -22.20 -3.11 -6.09
N TYR A 265 -21.22 -3.04 -7.00
CA TYR A 265 -21.23 -2.10 -8.12
C TYR A 265 -21.40 -2.87 -9.42
N SER A 266 -22.62 -2.90 -9.94
CA SER A 266 -22.94 -3.56 -11.21
C SER A 266 -22.32 -2.81 -12.38
N SER A 267 -21.54 -3.52 -13.18
CA SER A 267 -20.76 -2.96 -14.28
C SER A 267 -20.46 -4.05 -15.30
N PRO A 268 -20.28 -3.72 -16.60
CA PRO A 268 -19.78 -4.69 -17.58
C PRO A 268 -18.53 -5.41 -17.07
N CYS A 269 -18.41 -6.70 -17.35
CA CYS A 269 -17.18 -7.44 -17.11
C CYS A 269 -16.02 -6.77 -17.86
N GLY A 270 -14.84 -6.74 -17.25
CA GLY A 270 -13.66 -6.08 -17.81
C GLY A 270 -13.53 -4.59 -17.48
N THR A 271 -14.55 -3.96 -16.88
CA THR A 271 -14.42 -2.58 -16.39
C THR A 271 -13.26 -2.47 -15.38
N PRO A 272 -12.37 -1.48 -15.52
CA PRO A 272 -11.25 -1.30 -14.61
C PRO A 272 -11.71 -1.03 -13.17
N VAL A 273 -11.13 -1.81 -12.25
CA VAL A 273 -11.26 -1.61 -10.79
C VAL A 273 -10.03 -0.89 -10.30
N GLN A 274 -10.24 0.21 -9.58
CA GLN A 274 -9.20 1.07 -9.02
C GLN A 274 -9.08 0.86 -7.51
N ALA A 275 -7.87 1.03 -6.97
CA ALA A 275 -7.67 1.15 -5.54
C ALA A 275 -8.35 2.43 -5.03
N ALA A 276 -9.32 2.30 -4.13
CA ALA A 276 -10.04 3.42 -3.53
C ALA A 276 -9.12 4.33 -2.70
N HIS A 277 -8.00 3.80 -2.21
CA HIS A 277 -6.94 4.55 -1.52
C HIS A 277 -5.56 3.95 -1.85
N GLY A 278 -4.49 4.68 -1.51
CA GLY A 278 -3.13 4.14 -1.62
C GLY A 278 -2.84 3.11 -0.53
N GLY A 279 -2.05 2.09 -0.82
CA GLY A 279 -1.72 1.03 0.13
C GLY A 279 -0.92 -0.12 -0.48
N THR A 280 -0.70 -1.15 0.31
CA THR A 280 -0.08 -2.43 -0.08
C THR A 280 -1.16 -3.41 -0.49
N ILE A 281 -0.91 -4.17 -1.55
CA ILE A 281 -1.78 -5.27 -1.98
C ILE A 281 -1.56 -6.50 -1.11
N VAL A 282 -2.65 -7.06 -0.60
CA VAL A 282 -2.72 -8.41 -0.02
C VAL A 282 -3.72 -9.21 -0.86
N LEU A 283 -3.25 -10.29 -1.47
CA LEU A 283 -3.94 -11.22 -2.34
C LEU A 283 -4.14 -12.53 -1.59
N GLU A 284 -5.40 -12.84 -1.31
CA GLU A 284 -5.77 -14.16 -0.85
C GLU A 284 -6.21 -14.98 -2.06
N SER A 285 -5.47 -16.07 -2.34
CA SER A 285 -5.69 -16.97 -3.47
C SER A 285 -5.94 -18.40 -2.98
N GLY A 286 -6.61 -19.22 -3.80
CA GLY A 286 -6.74 -20.67 -3.52
C GLY A 286 -8.07 -21.12 -2.92
N GLY A 287 -9.17 -20.39 -3.14
CA GLY A 287 -10.53 -20.89 -2.85
C GLY A 287 -10.94 -20.91 -1.37
N GLY A 288 -10.13 -20.33 -0.46
CA GLY A 288 -10.48 -20.16 0.96
C GLY A 288 -11.72 -19.28 1.21
N TRP A 289 -12.10 -18.45 0.24
CA TRP A 289 -13.29 -17.59 0.24
C TRP A 289 -14.11 -17.85 -1.01
N GLY A 290 -14.63 -19.07 -1.19
CA GLY A 290 -15.34 -19.50 -2.42
C GLY A 290 -16.45 -18.57 -2.93
N TRP A 291 -16.89 -17.58 -2.14
CA TRP A 291 -17.77 -16.51 -2.56
C TRP A 291 -17.09 -15.44 -3.45
N SER A 292 -15.84 -15.00 -3.18
CA SER A 292 -15.20 -13.88 -3.90
C SER A 292 -14.58 -14.30 -5.24
N GLY A 293 -14.46 -15.60 -5.49
CA GLY A 293 -13.87 -16.17 -6.70
C GLY A 293 -12.42 -16.62 -6.51
N ARG A 294 -11.63 -16.53 -7.59
CA ARG A 294 -10.22 -16.98 -7.60
C ARG A 294 -9.32 -16.17 -6.66
N TRP A 295 -9.68 -14.92 -6.42
CA TRP A 295 -8.95 -13.99 -5.58
C TRP A 295 -9.89 -13.19 -4.68
N LEU A 296 -9.38 -12.82 -3.51
CA LEU A 296 -9.84 -11.66 -2.77
C LEU A 296 -8.68 -10.68 -2.72
N VAL A 297 -8.85 -9.54 -3.39
CA VAL A 297 -7.82 -8.49 -3.39
C VAL A 297 -8.11 -7.54 -2.25
N LYS A 298 -7.08 -7.22 -1.47
CA LYS A 298 -7.15 -6.25 -0.40
C LYS A 298 -6.12 -5.17 -0.66
N VAL A 299 -6.53 -3.90 -0.58
CA VAL A 299 -5.60 -2.77 -0.54
C VAL A 299 -5.56 -2.29 0.89
N GLN A 300 -4.45 -2.48 1.59
CA GLN A 300 -4.30 -2.06 2.98
C GLN A 300 -3.33 -0.88 3.08
N THR A 301 -3.72 0.19 3.75
CA THR A 301 -2.81 1.32 4.03
C THR A 301 -1.57 0.86 4.82
N ALA A 302 -1.79 -0.07 5.76
CA ALA A 302 -0.82 -0.89 6.47
C ALA A 302 -1.58 -2.07 7.11
N GLU A 303 -0.86 -3.10 7.56
CA GLU A 303 -1.47 -4.26 8.22
C GLU A 303 -2.25 -3.81 9.48
N GLY A 304 -3.55 -4.13 9.57
CA GLY A 304 -4.42 -3.69 10.68
C GLY A 304 -4.93 -2.25 10.59
N ASN A 305 -4.77 -1.58 9.46
CA ASN A 305 -5.36 -0.27 9.17
C ASN A 305 -6.43 -0.36 8.09
N LEU A 306 -6.92 0.81 7.64
CA LEU A 306 -7.85 0.95 6.52
C LEU A 306 -7.46 -0.01 5.39
N THR A 307 -8.34 -0.98 5.17
CA THR A 307 -8.22 -2.01 4.16
C THR A 307 -9.49 -2.02 3.34
N THR A 308 -9.36 -1.99 2.03
CA THR A 308 -10.50 -2.14 1.12
C THR A 308 -10.41 -3.48 0.42
N TRP A 309 -11.53 -4.20 0.34
CA TRP A 309 -11.60 -5.53 -0.25
C TRP A 309 -12.32 -5.45 -1.59
N TYR A 310 -11.83 -6.22 -2.57
CA TYR A 310 -12.33 -6.25 -3.94
C TYR A 310 -12.54 -7.72 -4.33
N GLY A 311 -13.82 -8.09 -4.49
CA GLY A 311 -14.27 -9.43 -4.82
C GLY A 311 -14.84 -9.56 -6.23
N HIS A 312 -15.07 -10.80 -6.66
CA HIS A 312 -15.60 -11.20 -7.98
C HIS A 312 -14.74 -10.78 -9.18
N MET A 313 -13.47 -10.42 -8.96
CA MET A 313 -12.59 -9.91 -10.00
C MET A 313 -12.15 -11.01 -10.98
N GLN A 314 -12.25 -10.74 -12.29
CA GLN A 314 -11.86 -11.71 -13.34
C GLN A 314 -10.37 -11.67 -13.71
N ALA A 315 -9.71 -10.55 -13.44
CA ALA A 315 -8.30 -10.32 -13.74
C ALA A 315 -7.70 -9.33 -12.72
N LEU A 316 -6.42 -9.54 -12.40
CA LEU A 316 -5.66 -8.68 -11.50
C LEU A 316 -4.60 -7.89 -12.27
N SER A 317 -4.40 -6.65 -11.85
CA SER A 317 -3.36 -5.76 -12.36
C SER A 317 -2.24 -5.52 -11.33
N VAL A 318 -2.17 -6.38 -10.33
CA VAL A 318 -1.26 -6.23 -9.19
C VAL A 318 -0.84 -7.60 -8.68
N LYS A 319 0.27 -7.62 -7.95
CA LYS A 319 0.80 -8.79 -7.24
C LYS A 319 0.81 -8.59 -5.73
N GLU A 320 0.90 -9.69 -4.99
CA GLU A 320 1.08 -9.68 -3.53
C GLU A 320 2.21 -8.72 -3.12
N GLY A 321 1.97 -7.89 -2.10
CA GLY A 321 2.94 -6.94 -1.57
C GLY A 321 3.17 -5.70 -2.43
N GLN A 322 2.49 -5.54 -3.58
CA GLN A 322 2.65 -4.37 -4.44
C GLN A 322 2.10 -3.10 -3.78
N GLN A 323 2.87 -2.00 -3.80
CA GLN A 323 2.36 -0.68 -3.42
C GLN A 323 1.54 -0.09 -4.55
N VAL A 324 0.36 0.42 -4.22
CA VAL A 324 -0.57 1.06 -5.15
C VAL A 324 -0.98 2.44 -4.64
N LYS A 325 -1.27 3.36 -5.56
CA LYS A 325 -1.82 4.69 -5.24
C LYS A 325 -3.34 4.66 -5.33
N ALA A 326 -4.00 5.60 -4.66
CA ALA A 326 -5.43 5.84 -4.88
C ALA A 326 -5.67 6.12 -6.37
N GLY A 327 -6.65 5.45 -6.97
CA GLY A 327 -6.97 5.54 -8.40
C GLY A 327 -6.14 4.63 -9.30
N GLN A 328 -5.12 3.94 -8.76
CA GLN A 328 -4.37 2.95 -9.53
C GLN A 328 -5.26 1.75 -9.85
N VAL A 329 -5.28 1.33 -11.12
CA VAL A 329 -6.00 0.13 -11.54
C VAL A 329 -5.36 -1.10 -10.90
N ILE A 330 -6.17 -1.90 -10.20
CA ILE A 330 -5.76 -3.11 -9.50
C ILE A 330 -6.35 -4.39 -10.11
N GLY A 331 -7.27 -4.26 -11.05
CA GLY A 331 -7.78 -5.38 -11.84
C GLY A 331 -9.10 -5.04 -12.51
N GLN A 332 -9.97 -6.03 -12.70
CA GLN A 332 -11.20 -5.87 -13.47
C GLN A 332 -12.43 -6.49 -12.82
N VAL A 333 -13.58 -5.86 -13.04
CA VAL A 333 -14.90 -6.40 -12.73
C VAL A 333 -15.08 -7.75 -13.42
N GLY A 334 -15.59 -8.72 -12.69
CA GLY A 334 -15.89 -10.06 -13.18
C GLY A 334 -17.18 -10.62 -12.60
N SER A 335 -17.35 -11.93 -12.74
CA SER A 335 -18.47 -12.69 -12.16
C SER A 335 -17.96 -14.00 -11.51
N GLU A 336 -16.74 -13.96 -10.98
CA GLU A 336 -16.09 -15.12 -10.36
C GLU A 336 -16.70 -15.44 -8.98
N GLY A 337 -16.68 -16.70 -8.55
CA GLY A 337 -17.21 -17.10 -7.25
C GLY A 337 -18.74 -17.13 -7.21
N ASN A 338 -19.34 -16.76 -6.08
CA ASN A 338 -20.79 -16.77 -5.89
C ASN A 338 -21.41 -15.46 -6.40
N SER A 339 -21.48 -15.32 -7.72
CA SER A 339 -22.04 -14.15 -8.39
C SER A 339 -23.05 -14.55 -9.47
N THR A 340 -24.12 -13.77 -9.62
CA THR A 340 -25.18 -13.99 -10.63
C THR A 340 -25.00 -13.12 -11.88
N GLY A 341 -23.98 -12.25 -11.91
CA GLY A 341 -23.68 -11.37 -13.04
C GLY A 341 -22.51 -10.42 -12.75
N CYS A 342 -21.96 -9.77 -13.77
CA CYS A 342 -20.77 -8.94 -13.63
C CYS A 342 -20.97 -7.77 -12.64
N HIS A 343 -20.20 -7.75 -11.56
CA HIS A 343 -20.16 -6.65 -10.59
C HIS A 343 -18.87 -6.69 -9.76
N LEU A 344 -18.52 -5.56 -9.14
CA LEU A 344 -17.51 -5.50 -8.10
C LEU A 344 -18.19 -5.58 -6.74
N HIS A 345 -17.82 -6.57 -5.93
CA HIS A 345 -18.11 -6.55 -4.49
C HIS A 345 -17.00 -5.77 -3.79
N PHE A 346 -17.35 -4.66 -3.16
CA PHE A 346 -16.39 -3.77 -2.50
C PHE A 346 -16.70 -3.64 -1.02
N GLU A 347 -15.73 -3.96 -0.16
CA GLU A 347 -15.85 -3.76 1.29
C GLU A 347 -14.86 -2.71 1.78
N VAL A 348 -15.22 -2.02 2.87
CA VAL A 348 -14.34 -1.08 3.57
C VAL A 348 -14.19 -1.54 5.00
N HIS A 349 -12.95 -1.82 5.39
CA HIS A 349 -12.55 -2.24 6.73
C HIS A 349 -11.66 -1.15 7.33
N PRO A 350 -12.19 -0.24 8.17
CA PRO A 350 -11.42 0.88 8.72
C PRO A 350 -10.22 0.46 9.58
N HIS A 351 -10.20 -0.78 10.06
CA HIS A 351 -9.20 -1.33 10.98
C HIS A 351 -8.59 -2.65 10.50
N GLY A 352 -8.80 -3.01 9.22
CA GLY A 352 -8.19 -4.20 8.61
C GLY A 352 -8.70 -5.53 9.16
N GLY A 353 -9.88 -5.52 9.79
CA GLY A 353 -10.53 -6.72 10.31
C GLY A 353 -10.95 -7.68 9.20
N GLY A 354 -11.21 -8.93 9.59
CA GLY A 354 -11.63 -10.01 8.70
C GLY A 354 -13.12 -9.97 8.31
N TYR A 355 -13.62 -11.11 7.83
CA TYR A 355 -15.03 -11.26 7.50
C TYR A 355 -15.93 -11.06 8.74
N LEU A 356 -16.94 -10.20 8.62
CA LEU A 356 -17.90 -9.82 9.67
C LEU A 356 -17.32 -9.08 10.89
N GLN A 357 -16.09 -8.56 10.78
CA GLN A 357 -15.33 -8.02 11.91
C GLN A 357 -15.42 -6.50 12.07
N ASP A 358 -15.19 -5.73 11.01
CA ASP A 358 -15.11 -4.27 11.08
C ASP A 358 -15.62 -3.58 9.79
N GLN A 359 -16.26 -4.32 8.88
CA GLN A 359 -16.75 -3.76 7.62
C GLN A 359 -17.86 -2.73 7.87
N VAL A 360 -17.71 -1.55 7.26
CA VAL A 360 -18.67 -0.44 7.30
C VAL A 360 -19.35 -0.26 5.94
N ASP A 361 -20.48 0.44 5.92
CA ASP A 361 -21.17 0.84 4.69
C ASP A 361 -20.20 1.55 3.71
N PRO A 362 -19.86 0.93 2.57
CA PRO A 362 -18.93 1.51 1.61
C PRO A 362 -19.46 2.75 0.90
N VAL A 363 -20.78 2.85 0.69
CA VAL A 363 -21.42 3.99 0.02
C VAL A 363 -21.33 5.21 0.92
N ALA A 364 -21.72 5.06 2.19
CA ALA A 364 -21.60 6.13 3.19
C ALA A 364 -20.13 6.54 3.40
N TRP A 365 -19.21 5.57 3.44
CA TRP A 365 -17.78 5.84 3.59
C TRP A 365 -17.20 6.58 2.39
N LEU A 366 -17.50 6.15 1.16
CA LEU A 366 -17.04 6.82 -0.06
C LEU A 366 -17.62 8.24 -0.16
N LYS A 367 -18.91 8.42 0.10
CA LYS A 367 -19.55 9.76 0.10
C LYS A 367 -18.88 10.72 1.08
N LYS A 368 -18.42 10.21 2.23
CA LYS A 368 -17.73 10.99 3.25
C LYS A 368 -16.28 11.31 2.90
N ASN A 369 -15.59 10.43 2.16
CA ASN A 369 -14.13 10.48 2.02
C ASN A 369 -13.63 10.78 0.59
N ILE A 370 -14.42 10.60 -0.46
CA ILE A 370 -14.02 10.92 -1.84
C ILE A 370 -13.48 12.35 -1.94
N GLY A 371 -12.32 12.51 -2.58
CA GLY A 371 -11.66 13.80 -2.76
C GLY A 371 -11.03 14.38 -1.49
N LYS A 372 -11.26 13.78 -0.32
CA LYS A 372 -10.50 14.10 0.88
C LYS A 372 -9.23 13.30 0.89
N SER A 373 -8.11 13.99 1.08
CA SER A 373 -6.93 13.36 1.64
C SER A 373 -7.35 12.57 2.87
N LEU A 374 -7.03 11.28 2.95
CA LEU A 374 -6.97 10.63 4.25
C LEU A 374 -6.03 11.54 5.07
N GLU A 375 -6.55 12.25 6.09
CA GLU A 375 -5.74 13.17 6.89
C GLU A 375 -4.47 12.42 7.27
N ALA A 376 -3.32 13.04 7.00
CA ALA A 376 -2.04 12.38 7.06
C ALA A 376 -1.86 11.55 8.34
N THR A 377 -2.11 10.24 8.24
CA THR A 377 -1.20 9.28 8.87
C THR A 377 0.13 9.55 8.18
N LYS A 378 0.95 10.42 8.80
CA LYS A 378 2.27 10.84 8.33
C LYS A 378 2.94 9.69 7.54
N GLN A 379 3.12 9.89 6.23
CA GLN A 379 4.13 9.14 5.50
C GLN A 379 5.44 9.27 6.28
N VAL A 380 6.01 8.15 6.73
CA VAL A 380 7.46 8.05 6.84
C VAL A 380 7.93 7.80 5.43
N ALA A 381 8.31 8.86 4.74
CA ALA A 381 9.36 8.70 3.74
C ALA A 381 10.65 8.37 4.51
N GLY A 382 11.24 7.22 4.24
CA GLY A 382 12.57 6.88 4.76
C GLY A 382 12.80 5.39 4.97
N LEU A 383 12.99 4.63 3.89
CA LEU A 383 14.07 3.65 3.86
C LEU A 383 14.70 3.69 2.45
N PRO A 384 16.03 3.94 2.33
CA PRO A 384 16.77 3.66 1.12
C PRO A 384 16.79 2.15 0.87
N GLY A 385 16.69 1.78 -0.40
CA GLY A 385 16.41 0.43 -0.89
C GLY A 385 17.57 -0.57 -0.80
N ALA A 386 17.29 -1.79 -1.25
CA ALA A 386 18.35 -2.77 -1.49
C ALA A 386 19.23 -2.29 -2.66
N ALA A 387 20.50 -2.05 -2.30
CA ALA A 387 21.69 -1.81 -3.13
C ALA A 387 21.78 -0.47 -3.86
N GLY A 388 22.48 0.50 -3.23
CA GLY A 388 23.07 1.64 -3.95
C GLY A 388 23.30 2.89 -3.11
N GLN A 389 24.42 2.90 -2.37
CA GLN A 389 25.05 4.00 -1.63
C GLN A 389 24.36 4.56 -0.37
N ILE A 390 25.13 4.47 0.73
CA ILE A 390 24.88 4.98 2.06
C ILE A 390 24.75 6.51 2.00
N GLY A 391 23.53 7.01 2.21
CA GLY A 391 23.24 8.41 2.54
C GLY A 391 22.49 8.46 3.86
N SER A 392 23.24 8.64 4.95
CA SER A 392 22.88 8.90 6.36
C SER A 392 21.42 8.69 6.82
N SER A 393 21.23 7.74 7.75
CA SER A 393 20.04 7.55 8.60
C SER A 393 19.37 8.87 9.01
N PRO A 394 18.02 8.97 8.99
CA PRO A 394 17.36 9.98 9.81
C PRO A 394 17.68 9.67 11.28
N ALA A 395 18.19 10.67 11.99
CA ALA A 395 18.65 10.55 13.35
C ALA A 395 17.59 9.85 14.22
N ALA A 396 17.95 8.68 14.71
CA ALA A 396 17.17 7.99 15.70
C ALA A 396 17.05 8.81 16.99
N VAL A 397 16.11 8.42 17.84
CA VAL A 397 15.84 9.05 19.14
C VAL A 397 17.10 9.01 20.00
N SER A 398 17.92 10.05 19.90
CA SER A 398 19.08 10.28 20.74
C SER A 398 18.60 11.02 21.99
N GLY A 399 18.59 10.35 23.14
CA GLY A 399 18.58 11.05 24.43
C GLY A 399 17.45 10.80 25.45
N PRO A 400 16.24 10.27 25.16
CA PRO A 400 15.25 10.06 26.20
C PRO A 400 15.31 8.64 26.77
N GLN A 401 15.41 8.56 28.10
CA GLN A 401 14.98 7.40 28.85
C GLN A 401 13.45 7.29 28.71
N VAL A 402 12.95 6.10 28.38
CA VAL A 402 11.51 5.81 28.29
C VAL A 402 11.15 4.72 29.29
N ARG A 403 9.96 4.81 29.87
CA ARG A 403 9.51 3.87 30.90
C ARG A 403 8.38 2.99 30.42
N LEU A 404 8.55 1.66 30.47
CA LEU A 404 7.49 0.69 30.18
C LEU A 404 7.08 -0.03 31.46
N ALA A 405 5.78 0.00 31.76
CA ALA A 405 5.16 -0.82 32.78
C ALA A 405 4.44 -2.01 32.15
N GLN A 406 4.57 -3.19 32.77
CA GLN A 406 3.81 -4.39 32.50
C GLN A 406 2.95 -4.72 33.72
N ALA A 407 1.65 -4.90 33.49
CA ALA A 407 0.70 -5.28 34.54
C ALA A 407 -0.33 -6.29 34.03
N ASN A 408 -0.37 -7.47 34.62
CA ASN A 408 -1.53 -8.36 34.51
C ASN A 408 -2.49 -8.02 35.66
N ILE A 409 -3.60 -7.34 35.37
CA ILE A 409 -4.62 -7.01 36.38
C ILE A 409 -5.78 -7.99 36.22
N LYS A 410 -5.85 -8.93 37.16
CA LYS A 410 -6.74 -10.09 37.13
C LYS A 410 -8.16 -9.76 36.67
N VAL A 411 -8.65 -10.53 35.70
CA VAL A 411 -9.95 -10.31 35.06
C VAL A 411 -11.13 -10.39 36.06
N SER A 412 -10.98 -11.18 37.12
CA SER A 412 -12.01 -11.41 38.13
C SER A 412 -12.06 -10.36 39.24
N LEU A 413 -11.12 -9.41 39.29
CA LEU A 413 -11.14 -8.37 40.31
C LEU A 413 -12.40 -7.49 40.21
N PRO A 414 -13.01 -7.09 41.35
CA PRO A 414 -14.03 -6.06 41.37
C PRO A 414 -13.53 -4.78 40.66
N ARG A 415 -14.44 -4.07 39.97
CA ARG A 415 -14.07 -2.87 39.17
C ARG A 415 -13.34 -1.80 39.98
N ALA A 416 -13.70 -1.62 41.25
CA ALA A 416 -13.02 -0.67 42.14
C ALA A 416 -11.55 -1.02 42.34
N LYS A 417 -11.26 -2.29 42.67
CA LYS A 417 -9.89 -2.80 42.84
C LYS A 417 -9.10 -2.75 41.54
N TYR A 418 -9.71 -3.11 40.41
CA TYR A 418 -9.08 -2.97 39.10
C TYR A 418 -8.64 -1.53 38.79
N ARG A 419 -9.50 -0.54 39.10
CA ARG A 419 -9.17 0.87 38.91
C ARG A 419 -8.11 1.35 39.90
N SER A 420 -8.08 0.80 41.11
CA SER A 420 -7.00 1.04 42.08
C SER A 420 -5.67 0.54 41.52
N ASP A 421 -5.60 -0.71 41.08
CA ASP A 421 -4.39 -1.28 40.48
C ASP A 421 -3.95 -0.49 39.24
N LEU A 422 -4.88 -0.09 38.38
CA LEU A 422 -4.56 0.74 37.23
C LEU A 422 -4.04 2.12 37.66
N ALA A 423 -4.56 2.71 38.73
CA ALA A 423 -4.04 3.96 39.27
C ALA A 423 -2.62 3.78 39.84
N ASP A 424 -2.38 2.71 40.60
CA ASP A 424 -1.05 2.37 41.15
C ASP A 424 -0.01 2.20 40.03
N VAL A 425 -0.38 1.57 38.90
CA VAL A 425 0.48 1.49 37.70
C VAL A 425 0.83 2.90 37.19
N MET A 426 -0.14 3.82 37.16
CA MET A 426 0.05 5.17 36.63
C MET A 426 0.84 6.08 37.58
N GLU A 427 0.82 5.83 38.89
CA GLU A 427 1.64 6.56 39.88
C GLU A 427 3.14 6.41 39.62
N HIS A 428 3.55 5.32 38.96
CA HIS A 428 4.94 5.09 38.59
C HIS A 428 5.40 5.87 37.33
N GLY A 429 4.50 6.68 36.76
CA GLY A 429 4.76 7.59 35.63
C GLY A 429 5.26 6.90 34.35
N PRO A 430 4.68 5.77 33.91
CA PRO A 430 5.15 5.09 32.71
C PRO A 430 4.91 5.91 31.44
N ASP A 431 5.82 5.85 30.47
CA ASP A 431 5.56 6.34 29.12
C ASP A 431 4.59 5.42 28.38
N PHE A 432 4.74 4.11 28.62
CA PHE A 432 3.96 3.06 28.00
C PHE A 432 3.49 2.05 29.03
N VAL A 433 2.29 1.51 28.83
CA VAL A 433 1.76 0.41 29.65
C VAL A 433 1.35 -0.73 28.76
N SER A 434 1.86 -1.92 29.06
CA SER A 434 1.31 -3.19 28.63
C SER A 434 0.40 -3.71 29.75
N LEU A 435 -0.87 -3.88 29.43
CA LEU A 435 -1.89 -4.32 30.37
C LEU A 435 -2.54 -5.60 29.85
N ASN A 436 -2.69 -6.59 30.74
CA ASN A 436 -3.27 -7.89 30.40
C ASN A 436 -4.49 -8.20 31.27
N GLU A 437 -5.28 -9.18 30.84
CA GLU A 437 -6.52 -9.63 31.47
C GLU A 437 -7.69 -8.61 31.47
N ALA A 438 -7.64 -7.67 30.51
CA ALA A 438 -8.67 -6.64 30.36
C ALA A 438 -9.92 -7.09 29.59
N GLN A 439 -10.06 -8.37 29.21
CA GLN A 439 -11.13 -8.84 28.31
C GLN A 439 -12.55 -8.63 28.85
N SER A 440 -12.73 -8.57 30.18
CA SER A 440 -14.03 -8.30 30.80
C SER A 440 -14.31 -6.80 31.01
N ARG A 441 -13.34 -5.93 30.73
CA ARG A 441 -13.35 -4.51 31.07
C ARG A 441 -13.91 -3.67 29.93
N THR A 442 -14.67 -2.63 30.27
CA THR A 442 -15.15 -1.64 29.29
C THR A 442 -14.02 -0.70 28.87
N VAL A 443 -14.20 0.04 27.78
CA VAL A 443 -13.23 1.09 27.38
C VAL A 443 -13.05 2.11 28.51
N SER A 444 -14.14 2.51 29.17
CA SER A 444 -14.08 3.42 30.31
C SER A 444 -13.36 2.86 31.53
N ASP A 445 -13.35 1.54 31.73
CA ASP A 445 -12.64 0.92 32.86
C ASP A 445 -11.12 0.95 32.69
N ILE A 446 -10.64 1.01 31.44
CA ILE A 446 -9.21 1.01 31.10
C ILE A 446 -8.70 2.37 30.62
N SER A 447 -9.58 3.37 30.50
CA SER A 447 -9.20 4.70 30.04
C SER A 447 -8.58 5.50 31.17
N VAL A 448 -7.42 6.11 30.91
CA VAL A 448 -6.73 7.00 31.85
C VAL A 448 -6.51 8.36 31.19
N LYS A 449 -6.82 9.44 31.92
CA LYS A 449 -6.65 10.81 31.43
C LYS A 449 -5.17 11.06 31.11
N GLY A 450 -4.89 11.64 29.95
CA GLY A 450 -3.51 11.90 29.50
C GLY A 450 -2.81 10.68 28.87
N TYR A 451 -3.51 9.55 28.78
CA TYR A 451 -3.04 8.36 28.10
C TYR A 451 -3.92 7.99 26.91
N GLY A 452 -3.29 7.69 25.79
CA GLY A 452 -3.90 7.01 24.68
C GLY A 452 -3.98 5.52 24.99
N THR A 453 -4.94 4.83 24.38
CA THR A 453 -5.18 3.40 24.65
C THR A 453 -5.58 2.71 23.37
N TYR A 454 -5.03 1.53 23.13
CA TYR A 454 -5.44 0.65 22.06
C TYR A 454 -5.54 -0.79 22.53
N ARG A 455 -6.61 -1.45 22.06
CA ARG A 455 -6.88 -2.88 22.18
C ARG A 455 -7.78 -3.31 21.03
N ALA A 456 -7.88 -4.62 20.83
CA ALA A 456 -8.81 -5.20 19.88
C ALA A 456 -10.27 -4.83 20.19
N SER A 457 -11.11 -4.69 19.15
CA SER A 457 -12.52 -4.33 19.34
C SER A 457 -13.36 -5.51 19.82
N ALA A 458 -14.29 -5.24 20.73
CA ALA A 458 -15.30 -6.21 21.15
C ALA A 458 -16.31 -6.51 20.03
N GLU A 459 -16.45 -5.61 19.07
CA GLU A 459 -17.30 -5.78 17.88
C GLU A 459 -16.67 -6.79 16.93
N GLU A 460 -15.36 -6.66 16.70
CA GLU A 460 -14.57 -7.52 15.82
C GLU A 460 -14.35 -8.93 16.39
N TYR A 461 -13.90 -9.02 17.65
CA TYR A 461 -13.49 -10.30 18.22
C TYR A 461 -14.54 -10.93 19.14
N GLY A 462 -15.66 -10.24 19.37
CA GLY A 462 -16.69 -10.63 20.30
C GLY A 462 -16.43 -10.18 21.74
N LYS A 463 -17.53 -9.98 22.48
CA LYS A 463 -17.49 -9.58 23.89
C LYS A 463 -16.73 -10.62 24.72
N ARG A 464 -15.79 -10.17 25.54
CA ARG A 464 -14.95 -11.02 26.41
C ARG A 464 -13.99 -11.95 25.67
N SER A 465 -13.76 -11.74 24.37
CA SER A 465 -12.72 -12.48 23.65
C SER A 465 -11.33 -12.19 24.23
N GLN A 466 -10.45 -13.17 24.14
CA GLN A 466 -9.06 -13.05 24.59
C GLN A 466 -8.27 -12.02 23.77
N ALA A 467 -8.76 -11.61 22.60
CA ALA A 467 -8.17 -10.51 21.83
C ALA A 467 -8.26 -9.16 22.56
N LEU A 468 -9.26 -8.97 23.43
CA LEU A 468 -9.46 -7.75 24.21
C LEU A 468 -8.55 -7.69 25.46
N SER A 469 -7.82 -8.77 25.74
CA SER A 469 -6.99 -8.94 26.94
C SER A 469 -5.73 -8.07 26.90
N PRO A 470 -4.86 -8.14 25.86
CA PRO A 470 -3.72 -7.24 25.74
C PRO A 470 -4.16 -5.83 25.37
N VAL A 471 -3.60 -4.85 26.08
CA VAL A 471 -3.87 -3.42 25.89
C VAL A 471 -2.54 -2.69 25.92
N VAL A 472 -2.35 -1.78 24.96
CA VAL A 472 -1.22 -0.85 24.95
C VAL A 472 -1.73 0.54 25.30
N MET A 473 -1.10 1.20 26.27
CA MET A 473 -1.36 2.59 26.63
C MET A 473 -0.09 3.42 26.47
N TRP A 474 -0.24 4.71 26.17
CA TRP A 474 0.89 5.63 25.99
C TRP A 474 0.56 7.04 26.45
N ARG A 475 1.55 7.79 26.93
CA ARG A 475 1.41 9.21 27.28
C ARG A 475 1.13 10.08 26.06
N THR A 476 -0.01 10.77 26.01
CA THR A 476 -0.42 11.57 24.83
C THR A 476 0.29 12.91 24.70
N ASP A 477 0.91 13.40 25.77
CA ASP A 477 1.72 14.62 25.75
C ASP A 477 3.11 14.38 25.14
N ARG A 478 3.55 13.12 25.09
CA ARG A 478 4.86 12.71 24.54
C ARG A 478 4.74 11.90 23.26
N TRP A 479 3.67 11.14 23.07
CA TRP A 479 3.58 10.15 22.01
C TRP A 479 2.24 10.19 21.26
N VAL A 480 2.32 10.00 19.95
CA VAL A 480 1.17 9.92 19.05
C VAL A 480 1.21 8.57 18.32
N ALA A 481 0.13 7.80 18.42
CA ALA A 481 -0.01 6.55 17.66
C ALA A 481 -0.08 6.86 16.16
N VAL A 482 0.77 6.20 15.39
CA VAL A 482 0.87 6.33 13.93
C VAL A 482 0.56 5.03 13.20
N ASP A 483 0.61 3.90 13.92
CA ASP A 483 0.18 2.59 13.44
C ASP A 483 -0.19 1.72 14.65
N LYS A 484 -1.05 0.71 14.48
CA LYS A 484 -1.48 -0.20 15.55
C LYS A 484 -2.18 -1.43 14.98
N GLY A 485 -2.15 -2.53 15.72
CA GLY A 485 -2.85 -3.74 15.31
C GLY A 485 -2.89 -4.81 16.39
N THR A 486 -3.65 -5.87 16.11
CA THR A 486 -3.72 -7.06 16.97
C THR A 486 -3.46 -8.31 16.14
N VAL A 487 -2.56 -9.18 16.62
CA VAL A 487 -2.17 -10.42 15.94
C VAL A 487 -2.52 -11.61 16.82
N GLN A 488 -3.16 -12.64 16.24
CA GLN A 488 -3.40 -13.90 16.92
C GLN A 488 -2.11 -14.74 16.99
N LEU A 489 -1.60 -14.92 18.20
CA LEU A 489 -0.44 -15.75 18.47
C LEU A 489 -0.81 -17.23 18.40
N THR A 490 -1.87 -17.62 19.08
CA THR A 490 -2.24 -19.02 19.20
C THR A 490 -3.72 -19.29 19.02
N LYS A 491 -4.04 -20.54 18.65
CA LYS A 491 -5.39 -21.06 18.48
C LYS A 491 -5.65 -22.23 19.45
N PRO A 492 -6.93 -22.51 19.79
CA PRO A 492 -7.26 -23.70 20.56
C PRO A 492 -6.84 -24.96 19.80
N VAL A 493 -6.35 -25.96 20.53
CA VAL A 493 -5.93 -27.25 19.98
C VAL A 493 -6.97 -28.29 20.41
N THR A 494 -7.50 -29.04 19.46
CA THR A 494 -8.53 -30.06 19.71
C THR A 494 -8.07 -31.05 20.77
N GLY A 495 -8.90 -31.28 21.79
CA GLY A 495 -8.60 -32.21 22.89
C GLY A 495 -7.64 -31.67 23.95
N VAL A 496 -7.22 -30.39 23.86
CA VAL A 496 -6.35 -29.73 24.84
C VAL A 496 -7.06 -28.51 25.41
N LYS A 497 -7.01 -28.32 26.73
CA LYS A 497 -7.50 -27.10 27.37
C LYS A 497 -6.52 -25.96 27.10
N ASN A 498 -6.81 -25.10 26.14
CA ASN A 498 -6.07 -23.88 25.83
C ASN A 498 -6.98 -22.80 25.21
N ASP A 499 -6.52 -21.56 25.27
CA ASP A 499 -7.25 -20.41 24.73
C ASP A 499 -6.54 -19.82 23.52
N SER A 500 -7.29 -19.10 22.66
CA SER A 500 -6.68 -18.17 21.73
C SER A 500 -5.90 -17.10 22.49
N ARG A 501 -4.68 -16.80 22.04
CA ARG A 501 -3.85 -15.73 22.63
C ARG A 501 -3.42 -14.75 21.55
N TYR A 502 -3.22 -13.51 21.97
CA TYR A 502 -3.04 -12.37 21.07
C TYR A 502 -1.91 -11.47 21.55
N ALA A 503 -1.35 -10.71 20.61
CA ALA A 503 -0.49 -9.57 20.88
C ALA A 503 -1.13 -8.33 20.28
N THR A 504 -1.21 -7.26 21.05
CA THR A 504 -1.61 -5.93 20.58
C THR A 504 -0.37 -5.06 20.48
N TRP A 505 -0.20 -4.34 19.38
CA TRP A 505 0.95 -3.51 19.14
C TRP A 505 0.54 -2.11 18.69
N VAL A 506 1.40 -1.13 18.97
CA VAL A 506 1.25 0.27 18.55
C VAL A 506 2.62 0.81 18.15
N VAL A 507 2.72 1.44 16.98
CA VAL A 507 3.87 2.28 16.59
C VAL A 507 3.54 3.71 16.98
N LEU A 508 4.45 4.32 17.72
CA LEU A 508 4.30 5.64 18.33
C LEU A 508 5.39 6.56 17.77
N ALA A 509 4.98 7.75 17.32
CA ALA A 509 5.90 8.84 17.01
C ALA A 509 6.03 9.76 18.22
N SER A 510 7.25 10.21 18.51
CA SER A 510 7.47 11.25 19.51
C SER A 510 6.83 12.57 19.07
N SER A 511 6.21 13.28 20.00
CA SER A 511 5.47 14.52 19.73
C SER A 511 6.39 15.67 19.30
N ASP A 512 7.65 15.64 19.73
CA ASP A 512 8.71 16.56 19.32
C ASP A 512 9.35 16.19 17.96
N GLY A 513 8.92 15.09 17.34
CA GLY A 513 9.45 14.62 16.07
C GLY A 513 10.80 13.90 16.15
N SER A 514 11.35 13.66 17.35
CA SER A 514 12.68 13.06 17.56
C SER A 514 12.80 11.59 17.13
N GLY A 515 11.70 10.92 16.80
CA GLY A 515 11.71 9.58 16.20
C GLY A 515 10.49 8.75 16.56
N ARG A 516 10.63 7.42 16.44
CA ARG A 516 9.54 6.45 16.59
C ARG A 516 9.94 5.29 17.48
N ILE A 517 8.95 4.67 18.11
CA ILE A 517 9.11 3.49 18.96
C ILE A 517 7.87 2.59 18.81
N SER A 518 8.06 1.28 18.85
CA SER A 518 6.94 0.32 18.83
C SER A 518 6.78 -0.32 20.20
N VAL A 519 5.54 -0.47 20.65
CA VAL A 519 5.21 -1.12 21.93
C VAL A 519 4.25 -2.27 21.68
N ILE A 520 4.58 -3.45 22.21
CA ILE A 520 3.75 -4.65 22.13
C ILE A 520 3.30 -5.04 23.53
N SER A 521 2.00 -5.30 23.70
CA SER A 521 1.40 -5.97 24.85
C SER A 521 0.95 -7.37 24.47
N THR A 522 1.22 -8.37 25.30
CA THR A 522 0.74 -9.74 25.05
C THR A 522 0.48 -10.51 26.33
N HIS A 523 -0.41 -11.50 26.24
CA HIS A 523 -0.65 -12.49 27.29
C HIS A 523 -0.65 -13.87 26.63
N THR A 524 0.30 -14.74 26.97
CA THR A 524 0.46 -16.05 26.31
C THR A 524 -0.17 -17.19 27.11
N MET A 525 -0.09 -18.42 26.58
CA MET A 525 -0.75 -19.58 27.20
C MET A 525 -0.15 -19.96 28.55
N THR A 526 -1.01 -20.28 29.52
CA THR A 526 -0.63 -20.78 30.84
C THR A 526 0.10 -22.13 30.80
N SER A 527 1.30 -22.20 31.35
CA SER A 527 2.01 -23.43 31.75
C SER A 527 2.08 -24.59 30.71
N PRO A 528 2.84 -24.46 29.61
CA PRO A 528 3.00 -25.52 28.62
C PRO A 528 3.91 -26.67 29.12
N ALA A 529 4.79 -26.42 30.09
CA ALA A 529 5.84 -27.35 30.51
C ALA A 529 5.31 -28.73 30.98
N LYS A 530 4.15 -28.76 31.66
CA LYS A 530 3.48 -30.00 32.13
C LYS A 530 2.33 -30.47 31.22
N SER A 531 2.18 -29.86 30.05
CA SER A 531 1.06 -30.10 29.15
C SER A 531 1.41 -31.09 28.03
N PRO A 532 0.39 -31.67 27.35
CA PRO A 532 0.61 -32.51 26.16
C PRO A 532 1.47 -31.80 25.11
N GLN A 533 2.22 -32.57 24.32
CA GLN A 533 3.18 -32.03 23.34
C GLN A 533 2.53 -31.03 22.37
N ALA A 534 1.30 -31.30 21.92
CA ALA A 534 0.57 -30.40 21.04
C ALA A 534 0.35 -28.98 21.64
N ARG A 535 0.23 -28.85 22.98
CA ARG A 535 0.14 -27.55 23.65
C ARG A 535 1.49 -26.84 23.71
N LYS A 536 2.58 -27.59 23.87
CA LYS A 536 3.95 -27.06 23.85
C LYS A 536 4.28 -26.53 22.46
N ASP A 537 3.93 -27.28 21.42
CA ASP A 537 4.13 -26.87 20.03
C ASP A 537 3.35 -25.60 19.68
N GLU A 538 2.11 -25.49 20.17
CA GLU A 538 1.29 -24.28 19.96
C GLU A 538 1.84 -23.08 20.74
N ALA A 539 2.30 -23.28 21.98
CA ALA A 539 2.95 -22.22 22.75
C ALA A 539 4.25 -21.74 22.06
N GLN A 540 5.05 -22.67 21.53
CA GLN A 540 6.25 -22.37 20.75
C GLN A 540 5.92 -21.57 19.49
N ARG A 541 4.87 -21.96 18.75
CA ARG A 541 4.37 -21.17 17.60
C ARG A 541 3.94 -19.77 18.01
N GLY A 542 3.27 -19.63 19.15
CA GLY A 542 2.90 -18.35 19.72
C GLY A 542 4.10 -17.45 20.01
N PHE A 543 5.13 -17.98 20.68
CA PHE A 543 6.37 -17.24 20.94
C PHE A 543 7.14 -16.90 19.64
N ALA A 544 7.16 -17.81 18.66
CA ALA A 544 7.80 -17.55 17.37
C ALA A 544 7.10 -16.41 16.60
N LYS A 545 5.76 -16.34 16.64
CA LYS A 545 5.00 -15.23 16.06
C LYS A 545 5.23 -13.92 16.80
N LEU A 546 5.28 -13.95 18.14
CA LEU A 546 5.61 -12.77 18.95
C LEU A 546 7.01 -12.23 18.61
N ALA A 547 7.98 -13.13 18.50
CA ALA A 547 9.35 -12.80 18.10
C ALA A 547 9.40 -12.24 16.67
N GLY A 548 8.68 -12.84 15.72
CA GLY A 548 8.56 -12.34 14.35
C GLY A 548 7.91 -10.95 14.27
N LEU A 549 6.87 -10.70 15.07
CA LEU A 549 6.24 -9.38 15.19
C LEU A 549 7.23 -8.34 15.74
N ALA A 550 7.94 -8.66 16.83
CA ALA A 550 8.95 -7.78 17.40
C ALA A 550 10.12 -7.51 16.44
N GLN A 551 10.55 -8.52 15.68
CA GLN A 551 11.56 -8.36 14.63
C GLN A 551 11.07 -7.46 13.49
N GLY A 552 9.84 -7.68 13.01
CA GLY A 552 9.24 -6.92 11.93
C GLY A 552 9.05 -5.44 12.28
N LEU A 553 8.71 -5.13 13.53
CA LEU A 553 8.50 -3.77 14.01
C LEU A 553 9.81 -2.98 14.22
N GLN A 554 10.97 -3.65 14.32
CA GLN A 554 12.26 -2.97 14.45
C GLN A 554 12.61 -2.08 13.25
N LYS A 555 12.02 -2.33 12.07
CA LYS A 555 12.18 -1.46 10.89
C LYS A 555 11.62 -0.03 11.11
N TYR A 556 10.76 0.17 12.11
CA TYR A 556 10.19 1.47 12.46
C TYR A 556 10.94 2.18 13.60
N GLY A 557 11.96 1.54 14.18
CA GLY A 557 12.71 2.05 15.33
C GLY A 557 12.76 1.04 16.49
N PRO A 558 13.19 1.47 17.69
CA PRO A 558 13.22 0.61 18.87
C PRO A 558 11.87 -0.06 19.14
N VAL A 559 11.91 -1.31 19.60
CA VAL A 559 10.72 -2.06 20.02
C VAL A 559 10.82 -2.39 21.50
N LEU A 560 9.73 -2.18 22.21
CA LEU A 560 9.54 -2.63 23.59
C LEU A 560 8.40 -3.64 23.63
N VAL A 561 8.55 -4.70 24.42
CA VAL A 561 7.51 -5.73 24.60
C VAL A 561 7.27 -5.95 26.07
N GLY A 562 6.01 -5.78 26.50
CA GLY A 562 5.54 -6.17 27.82
C GLY A 562 4.53 -7.30 27.72
N GLY A 563 4.52 -8.19 28.70
CA GLY A 563 3.47 -9.19 28.77
C GLY A 563 3.62 -10.23 29.87
N ASP A 564 2.50 -10.85 30.23
CA ASP A 564 2.48 -12.10 30.97
C ASP A 564 2.72 -13.25 29.99
N LEU A 565 3.94 -13.77 30.03
CA LEU A 565 4.37 -14.82 29.12
C LEU A 565 4.15 -16.22 29.70
N ASN A 566 3.57 -16.33 30.91
CA ASN A 566 3.23 -17.60 31.55
C ASN A 566 4.38 -18.63 31.59
N SER A 567 5.61 -18.15 31.44
CA SER A 567 6.85 -18.90 31.34
C SER A 567 7.86 -18.22 32.25
N PRO A 568 8.32 -18.89 33.32
CA PRO A 568 9.13 -18.26 34.33
C PRO A 568 10.53 -17.94 33.79
N TYR A 569 11.07 -16.78 34.16
CA TYR A 569 12.47 -16.49 33.98
C TYR A 569 13.32 -17.56 34.71
N PRO A 570 14.33 -18.16 34.05
CA PRO A 570 15.19 -19.16 34.68
C PRO A 570 15.96 -18.55 35.85
N ARG A 571 15.72 -19.01 37.08
CA ARG A 571 16.36 -18.47 38.30
C ARG A 571 17.90 -18.53 38.27
N SER A 572 18.48 -19.47 37.52
CA SER A 572 19.93 -19.59 37.32
C SER A 572 20.50 -18.65 36.25
N GLY A 573 19.69 -17.79 35.62
CA GLY A 573 20.12 -16.95 34.50
C GLY A 573 20.32 -17.71 33.18
N GLY A 574 20.10 -19.03 33.17
CA GLY A 574 20.20 -19.86 31.97
C GLY A 574 19.16 -19.53 30.89
N ASN A 575 19.21 -20.22 29.76
CA ASN A 575 18.33 -19.97 28.61
C ASN A 575 16.88 -20.41 28.83
N GLY A 576 16.61 -21.19 29.88
CA GLY A 576 15.30 -21.80 30.09
C GLY A 576 15.01 -22.87 29.05
N ASP A 577 13.73 -23.14 28.81
CA ASP A 577 13.31 -24.04 27.74
C ASP A 577 13.69 -23.47 26.37
N ALA A 578 14.27 -24.29 25.48
CA ALA A 578 14.68 -23.88 24.13
C ALA A 578 13.50 -23.33 23.28
N TRP A 579 12.28 -23.76 23.59
CA TRP A 579 11.03 -23.32 22.96
C TRP A 579 10.37 -22.13 23.67
N GLY A 580 10.94 -21.66 24.78
CA GLY A 580 10.43 -20.57 25.61
C GLY A 580 10.70 -19.18 25.04
N PRO A 581 10.25 -18.13 25.75
CA PRO A 581 10.33 -16.76 25.24
C PRO A 581 11.76 -16.26 25.09
N LYS A 582 12.65 -16.51 26.06
CA LYS A 582 14.01 -15.96 26.06
C LYS A 582 14.84 -16.33 24.82
N PRO A 583 14.98 -17.61 24.41
CA PRO A 583 15.75 -17.95 23.22
C PRO A 583 15.17 -17.40 21.92
N LEU A 584 13.84 -17.43 21.77
CA LEU A 584 13.16 -16.98 20.56
C LEU A 584 13.20 -15.46 20.40
N MET A 585 12.97 -14.72 21.49
CA MET A 585 13.09 -13.26 21.52
C MET A 585 14.55 -12.82 21.28
N THR A 586 15.53 -13.53 21.85
CA THR A 586 16.95 -13.31 21.57
C THR A 586 17.27 -13.45 20.09
N LYS A 587 16.75 -14.50 19.42
CA LYS A 587 16.93 -14.71 17.98
C LYS A 587 16.33 -13.58 17.14
N ALA A 588 15.25 -12.96 17.62
CA ALA A 588 14.62 -11.79 17.01
C ALA A 588 15.33 -10.46 17.33
N GLY A 589 16.49 -10.50 17.99
CA GLY A 589 17.25 -9.28 18.34
C GLY A 589 16.67 -8.53 19.54
N MET A 590 15.90 -9.20 20.40
CA MET A 590 15.35 -8.63 21.62
C MET A 590 16.12 -9.13 22.85
N THR A 591 16.24 -8.32 23.89
CA THR A 591 16.86 -8.69 25.16
C THR A 591 15.90 -8.35 26.30
N SER A 592 15.73 -9.26 27.26
CA SER A 592 14.90 -8.98 28.44
C SER A 592 15.60 -8.09 29.45
N SER A 593 14.84 -7.32 30.23
CA SER A 593 15.40 -6.49 31.31
C SER A 593 16.19 -7.32 32.34
N PHE A 594 15.74 -8.55 32.62
CA PHE A 594 16.43 -9.49 33.50
C PHE A 594 17.73 -10.05 32.91
N GLU A 595 17.89 -10.09 31.60
CA GLU A 595 19.19 -10.39 30.98
C GLU A 595 20.14 -9.21 31.07
N THR A 596 19.63 -7.99 30.86
CA THR A 596 20.46 -6.77 30.89
C THR A 596 20.89 -6.38 32.30
N LEU A 597 19.97 -6.45 33.27
CA LEU A 597 20.16 -5.94 34.64
C LEU A 597 20.44 -7.04 35.66
N GLY A 598 20.44 -8.30 35.23
CA GLY A 598 20.61 -9.47 36.08
C GLY A 598 19.29 -10.14 36.48
N ALA A 599 19.42 -11.43 36.80
CA ALA A 599 18.30 -12.28 37.18
C ALA A 599 17.51 -11.67 38.37
N PRO A 600 16.19 -11.88 38.41
CA PRO A 600 15.36 -11.35 39.50
C PRO A 600 15.89 -11.83 40.87
N PRO A 601 16.09 -10.93 41.85
CA PRO A 601 16.49 -11.30 43.20
C PRO A 601 15.57 -12.33 43.83
N GLN A 602 16.06 -13.06 44.84
CA GLN A 602 15.24 -14.03 45.57
C GLN A 602 13.99 -13.33 46.16
N GLY A 603 12.79 -13.83 45.83
CA GLY A 603 11.51 -13.24 46.24
C GLY A 603 10.87 -12.28 45.24
N TRP A 604 11.53 -11.95 44.11
CA TRP A 604 10.96 -11.17 43.00
C TRP A 604 10.06 -12.00 42.08
N ALA A 605 9.04 -12.61 42.67
CA ALA A 605 7.96 -13.20 41.90
C ALA A 605 7.07 -12.09 41.35
N THR A 606 6.68 -12.17 40.08
CA THR A 606 5.69 -11.24 39.49
C THR A 606 4.28 -11.79 39.60
N HIS A 607 4.12 -13.01 40.13
CA HIS A 607 2.85 -13.66 40.39
C HIS A 607 2.91 -14.39 41.75
N ASP A 608 1.80 -14.41 42.48
CA ASP A 608 1.69 -14.97 43.84
C ASP A 608 2.11 -16.44 43.94
N GLY A 609 2.09 -17.17 42.82
CA GLY A 609 2.62 -18.53 42.70
C GLY A 609 4.15 -18.64 42.76
N GLY A 610 4.90 -17.54 42.97
CA GLY A 610 6.35 -17.54 43.22
C GLY A 610 7.24 -17.51 41.97
N GLY A 611 6.68 -17.29 40.79
CA GLY A 611 7.40 -17.21 39.51
C GLY A 611 7.52 -15.79 38.95
N THR A 612 8.59 -15.51 38.20
CA THR A 612 8.76 -14.28 37.41
C THR A 612 8.30 -14.57 35.99
N ILE A 613 7.01 -14.42 35.73
CA ILE A 613 6.36 -14.78 34.45
C ILE A 613 5.97 -13.57 33.60
N ASP A 614 6.08 -12.38 34.18
CA ASP A 614 5.92 -11.10 33.48
C ASP A 614 7.29 -10.65 32.97
N TRP A 615 7.32 -10.22 31.70
CA TRP A 615 8.55 -9.86 31.01
C TRP A 615 8.47 -8.46 30.44
N LEU A 616 9.63 -7.82 30.42
CA LEU A 616 9.91 -6.60 29.65
C LEU A 616 11.10 -6.88 28.73
N PHE A 617 10.94 -6.66 27.43
CA PHE A 617 12.01 -6.75 26.43
C PHE A 617 12.22 -5.41 25.75
N GLY A 618 13.48 -5.13 25.39
CA GLY A 618 13.86 -4.07 24.47
C GLY A 618 14.67 -4.63 23.29
N SER A 619 14.60 -3.98 22.13
CA SER A 619 15.48 -4.30 20.99
C SER A 619 16.95 -4.12 21.37
N ARG A 620 17.75 -5.18 21.22
CA ARG A 620 19.13 -5.28 21.73
C ARG A 620 20.05 -4.15 21.24
N SER A 621 19.85 -3.66 20.03
CA SER A 621 20.71 -2.62 19.45
C SER A 621 20.25 -1.20 19.78
N THR A 622 19.02 -1.00 20.24
CA THR A 622 18.39 0.33 20.27
C THR A 622 17.61 0.65 21.54
N ALA A 623 17.37 -0.31 22.43
CA ALA A 623 16.65 -0.11 23.69
C ALA A 623 17.20 -1.02 24.78
N ASP A 624 18.05 -0.47 25.65
CA ASP A 624 18.63 -1.19 26.77
C ASP A 624 17.91 -0.86 28.06
N ALA A 625 17.53 -1.90 28.83
CA ALA A 625 17.05 -1.69 30.18
C ALA A 625 18.17 -1.09 31.06
N THR A 626 17.84 -0.08 31.84
CA THR A 626 18.76 0.67 32.71
C THR A 626 18.36 0.59 34.18
N SER A 627 17.08 0.38 34.45
CA SER A 627 16.53 0.11 35.77
C SER A 627 15.35 -0.85 35.63
N GLN A 628 15.06 -1.60 36.69
CA GLN A 628 13.82 -2.37 36.78
C GLN A 628 13.35 -2.45 38.24
N ALA A 629 12.04 -2.50 38.45
CA ALA A 629 11.43 -2.65 39.75
C ALA A 629 10.12 -3.43 39.67
N THR A 630 9.70 -4.00 40.81
CA THR A 630 8.34 -4.53 40.96
C THR A 630 7.59 -3.77 42.05
N PHE A 631 6.28 -3.68 41.93
CA PHE A 631 5.41 -2.98 42.88
C PHE A 631 4.14 -3.81 43.15
N PRO A 632 3.56 -3.71 44.36
CA PRO A 632 2.36 -4.47 44.71
C PRO A 632 1.16 -4.00 43.90
N LEU A 633 0.23 -4.92 43.65
CA LEU A 633 -1.12 -4.68 43.15
C LEU A 633 -2.08 -5.54 43.99
N GLU A 634 -3.37 -5.26 43.95
CA GLU A 634 -4.42 -6.14 44.48
C GLU A 634 -4.66 -7.38 43.60
N SER A 635 -4.16 -7.34 42.36
CA SER A 635 -4.03 -8.49 41.46
C SER A 635 -3.21 -9.62 42.08
N ASP A 636 -3.36 -10.84 41.54
CA ASP A 636 -2.47 -11.96 41.85
C ASP A 636 -1.10 -11.86 41.14
N HIS A 637 -0.89 -10.76 40.42
CA HIS A 637 0.39 -10.33 39.89
C HIS A 637 0.89 -9.07 40.57
N ARG A 638 2.19 -8.87 40.52
CA ARG A 638 2.86 -7.60 40.84
C ARG A 638 3.09 -6.82 39.54
N GLY A 639 3.02 -5.50 39.61
CA GLY A 639 3.46 -4.66 38.50
C GLY A 639 4.97 -4.80 38.29
N LEU A 640 5.39 -4.82 37.03
CA LEU A 640 6.81 -4.83 36.63
C LEU A 640 7.08 -3.57 35.80
N ILE A 641 8.12 -2.81 36.13
CA ILE A 641 8.48 -1.60 35.41
C ILE A 641 9.96 -1.57 35.09
N ALA A 642 10.32 -1.05 33.93
CA ALA A 642 11.71 -0.82 33.57
C ALA A 642 11.88 0.48 32.78
N ASP A 643 13.01 1.13 33.04
CA ASP A 643 13.48 2.25 32.23
C ASP A 643 14.39 1.74 31.11
N PHE A 644 14.12 2.16 29.89
CA PHE A 644 14.91 1.85 28.72
C PHE A 644 15.65 3.09 28.24
N LYS A 645 16.97 2.97 28.09
CA LYS A 645 17.77 3.94 27.36
C LYS A 645 17.62 3.64 25.88
N ILE A 646 17.03 4.58 25.15
CA ILE A 646 16.93 4.49 23.69
C ILE A 646 18.25 4.98 23.09
N ARG A 647 18.84 4.16 22.21
CA ARG A 647 20.04 4.53 21.45
C ARG A 647 19.66 4.92 20.04
N GLY A 648 20.30 5.98 19.56
CA GLY A 648 20.21 6.35 18.18
C GLY A 648 20.94 5.33 17.29
N GLN A 649 20.31 4.84 16.21
CA GLN A 649 21.00 4.33 15.03
C GLN A 649 21.33 5.45 14.06
#